data_AF-A0A961B459-F1
#
_entry.id   AF-A0A961B459-F1
#
_cell.length_a   1.000
_cell.length_b   1.000
_cell.length_c   1.000
_cell.angle_alpha   90.00
_cell.angle_beta   90.00
_cell.angle_gamma   90.00
#
_symmetry.space_group_name_H-M   'P 1'
#
loop_
_entity.id
_entity.type
_entity.pdbx_description
1 polymer ?
#
loop_
_entity_poly.entity_id
_entity_poly.type
_entity_poly.pdbx_seq_one_letter_code
_entity_poly.pdbx_strand_id
1 'polypeptide(L)'
;MKKSNRSRFGSPLLALFLLAFGLVPPATVRAEQEIGFIETFALAKDRAEALKLLIPGTEDYYFFHALHAQNEGRLQDVDALLEPWIKRHGETQRVWQIRHRQALLRHGDDPKATIEYLNHHLGLTFNHTQPRLDAKPRFPTALDPKLVSWRAFLDRAFRNSDTTSLVSDAGLDRLLRDDVPLDEKRRRDLLARLHYPDYPRLAGLVAADLRTRESGGFGEFDIHRRLLPAQLDELAGLLPELRDNPAFVQTRARKLQPGADTDWRRDAAAREAYLTRLWDFAKSLSPAFNSLKVHTLHQLLDHKRRAGDYPRDLFFEYVKLPRAVHYVEPEWLRQTARDGGPADLNADFREITSLPPIGNDEALVRDFLLRFFAEGATRESYAAYLREDWLKPLFAEAKLTAGAGDPEEWFSLLEPAAVQALKDRVDLEFAPENPATFAPEDPVKLDLFVKNAGKLMVKIYEINALNYYLDQKRELNTDLNLDGLTPNDEQAFEFDDPPILRARRSFTFDSLTGKRGAWVIEFIGNGRSSRALIRKGKLQYLSQETPAGVALRVLTEANEPAKKPSVWFGGREFRPNEGDETGTILLPYSNDPGEKPVVLTDGDFSSIEWLDLPAENYELEAGFHVDRENLLPGSRARIAVRPRLFVNGQPGAVALIEEPELVIRSTDLDGVESVETVPNFKLFGDRESIHEFRVPERLVSLDVALNGGIESLSGGGERIDVEDADFFELNTVDAAPHVADIFLSLIDNRHVAEVFGKTGEPLADRAVRCAFRHRDFTDVFGVTLKTDDRGRIDLGALEGIELLSVESDGCPGHDWTLPDFADRNARFASIHAKAGDIIRLPVARGGGAAKPEDLVLLETRGGEFVAEHFGKTTLRDGVLEIAGLAPGDYELFLRGPGEKIAIRVTEALAEQSGYALSRFRNLEIKNAAPLQIASIDTGGDALRIRLLNAGPRTRVHLAAARFVPEFDLMSLGEPASSEPVAVSRASSESLFVSGRDIGEEHRYILERRNARKFPGLMLPRAGLLLNPWAIEETRTATDEAAAGTEYDRQADAKKSQRGAMEKPAAAPPEPHPAAAPPTFSSYDFLAKAAPIAYNLLPDENGVITVKRADLGDRTHVQVLAVDDDDAAFRRISLPEPENGVAVRDLRLTQNLDPQKHFSQRQKVTVLREGESLTLADLRGSELETYDTVASVFTALAAAREDEVFAGFGFLTTWPTLDAARKRELYSKYACHEL
;
A
#
# COMPACT_ATOMS: atom_id res chain seq x y z
N MET A 1 -9.29 -21.84 33.22
CA MET A 1 -9.32 -23.17 32.58
C MET A 1 -9.06 -22.99 31.09
N LYS A 2 -8.08 -23.74 30.57
CA LYS A 2 -7.55 -23.73 29.20
C LYS A 2 -8.66 -23.90 28.15
N LYS A 3 -8.68 -23.04 27.12
CA LYS A 3 -9.08 -23.34 25.73
C LYS A 3 -8.78 -22.13 24.83
N SER A 4 -7.79 -22.29 23.95
CA SER A 4 -7.44 -21.37 22.86
C SER A 4 -8.26 -21.71 21.61
N ASN A 5 -8.64 -20.71 20.82
CA ASN A 5 -8.92 -20.88 19.40
C ASN A 5 -8.45 -19.64 18.63
N ARG A 6 -7.44 -19.84 17.77
CA ARG A 6 -7.02 -18.94 16.69
C ARG A 6 -7.50 -19.55 15.36
N SER A 7 -7.98 -18.70 14.48
CA SER A 7 -8.11 -18.88 13.03
C SER A 7 -7.91 -17.48 12.43
N ARG A 8 -7.41 -17.22 11.23
CA ARG A 8 -6.81 -17.96 10.11
C ARG A 8 -6.49 -16.82 9.12
N PHE A 9 -5.31 -16.76 8.53
CA PHE A 9 -5.06 -16.42 7.10
C PHE A 9 -3.55 -16.37 6.90
N GLY A 10 -3.04 -17.22 6.01
CA GLY A 10 -1.62 -17.37 5.73
C GLY A 10 -1.36 -18.69 5.01
N SER A 11 -1.10 -18.61 3.72
CA SER A 11 -0.54 -19.68 2.88
C SER A 11 0.15 -18.98 1.70
N PRO A 12 1.12 -19.62 1.02
CA PRO A 12 2.24 -20.39 1.58
C PRO A 12 3.54 -20.14 0.77
N LEU A 13 4.72 -20.03 1.39
CA LEU A 13 6.02 -20.33 0.73
C LEU A 13 7.18 -20.20 1.72
N LEU A 14 7.19 -21.01 2.77
CA LEU A 14 8.43 -21.41 3.47
C LEU A 14 8.10 -22.53 4.47
N ALA A 15 7.90 -23.75 4.00
CA ALA A 15 7.82 -24.94 4.86
C ALA A 15 8.01 -26.20 4.03
N LEU A 16 9.23 -26.43 3.55
CA LEU A 16 9.63 -27.73 3.04
C LEU A 16 11.01 -28.14 3.57
N PHE A 17 11.23 -27.92 4.86
CA PHE A 17 12.29 -28.56 5.62
C PHE A 17 11.73 -28.81 7.03
N LEU A 18 11.83 -30.05 7.52
CA LEU A 18 11.42 -30.51 8.86
C LEU A 18 9.94 -30.86 9.09
N LEU A 19 9.46 -31.97 8.50
CA LEU A 19 8.62 -32.97 9.17
C LEU A 19 8.33 -34.18 8.26
N ALA A 20 9.28 -35.12 8.25
CA ALA A 20 9.04 -36.51 7.86
C ALA A 20 9.92 -37.43 8.72
N PHE A 21 9.72 -37.38 10.04
CA PHE A 21 10.17 -38.40 10.97
C PHE A 21 8.95 -38.92 11.73
N GLY A 22 8.67 -40.22 11.59
CA GLY A 22 7.80 -40.95 12.52
C GLY A 22 6.56 -41.59 11.92
N LEU A 23 6.73 -42.74 11.25
CA LEU A 23 5.82 -43.90 11.34
C LEU A 23 6.50 -45.11 10.66
N VAL A 24 7.18 -45.92 11.47
CA VAL A 24 7.70 -47.25 11.09
C VAL A 24 6.71 -48.32 11.58
N PRO A 25 6.31 -49.24 10.69
CA PRO A 25 6.23 -50.65 11.06
C PRO A 25 6.91 -51.56 10.01
N PRO A 26 7.15 -52.84 10.35
CA PRO A 26 8.47 -53.42 10.54
C PRO A 26 9.23 -53.71 9.23
N ALA A 27 10.55 -53.53 9.29
CA ALA A 27 11.48 -54.01 8.29
C ALA A 27 11.48 -55.55 8.24
N THR A 28 10.97 -56.12 7.15
CA THR A 28 11.42 -57.43 6.67
C THR A 28 12.55 -57.22 5.67
N VAL A 29 13.77 -57.38 6.20
CA VAL A 29 15.00 -57.92 5.57
C VAL A 29 15.16 -57.70 4.05
N ARG A 30 16.00 -56.73 3.67
CA ARG A 30 16.74 -56.76 2.38
C ARG A 30 18.06 -55.97 2.33
N ALA A 31 18.62 -55.57 3.48
CA ALA A 31 19.84 -54.76 3.55
C ALA A 31 21.16 -55.56 3.67
N GLU A 32 21.13 -56.89 3.61
CA GLU A 32 22.33 -57.74 3.78
C GLU A 32 23.18 -57.94 2.49
N GLN A 33 22.80 -57.36 1.33
CA GLN A 33 23.51 -57.63 0.06
C GLN A 33 24.37 -56.48 -0.52
N GLU A 34 24.09 -55.19 -0.28
CA GLU A 34 24.80 -54.10 -0.99
C GLU A 34 26.22 -53.82 -0.50
N ILE A 35 26.49 -53.82 0.81
CA ILE A 35 27.87 -53.70 1.34
C ILE A 35 28.65 -55.00 1.09
N GLY A 36 27.96 -56.15 1.19
CA GLY A 36 28.57 -57.47 1.06
C GLY A 36 29.17 -57.72 -0.32
N PHE A 37 28.52 -57.30 -1.42
CA PHE A 37 29.06 -57.53 -2.76
C PHE A 37 30.27 -56.66 -3.08
N ILE A 38 30.24 -55.36 -2.74
CA ILE A 38 31.35 -54.44 -3.01
C ILE A 38 32.61 -54.89 -2.26
N GLU A 39 32.46 -55.27 -0.99
CA GLU A 39 33.55 -55.79 -0.17
C GLU A 39 34.05 -57.14 -0.70
N THR A 40 33.15 -58.04 -1.09
CA THR A 40 33.50 -59.33 -1.73
C THR A 40 34.27 -59.11 -3.04
N PHE A 41 33.82 -58.18 -3.90
CA PHE A 41 34.49 -57.86 -5.17
C PHE A 41 35.84 -57.15 -4.95
N ALA A 42 35.94 -56.23 -3.99
CA ALA A 42 37.17 -55.51 -3.70
C ALA A 42 38.26 -56.43 -3.11
N LEU A 43 37.88 -57.32 -2.18
CA LEU A 43 38.78 -58.22 -1.42
C LEU A 43 38.97 -59.61 -2.05
N ALA A 44 38.21 -59.96 -3.09
CA ALA A 44 38.36 -61.25 -3.78
C ALA A 44 39.77 -61.41 -4.39
N LYS A 45 40.41 -62.55 -4.10
CA LYS A 45 41.67 -62.96 -4.76
C LYS A 45 41.48 -63.18 -6.26
N ASP A 46 40.31 -63.63 -6.66
CA ASP A 46 39.87 -63.73 -8.05
C ASP A 46 38.50 -63.04 -8.19
N ARG A 47 38.51 -61.84 -8.76
CA ARG A 47 37.31 -61.01 -8.93
C ARG A 47 36.35 -61.58 -9.97
N ALA A 48 36.82 -62.44 -10.88
CA ALA A 48 35.96 -63.10 -11.87
C ALA A 48 34.99 -64.09 -11.20
N GLU A 49 35.39 -64.72 -10.09
CA GLU A 49 34.49 -65.57 -9.29
C GLU A 49 33.44 -64.75 -8.55
N ALA A 50 33.82 -63.58 -7.99
CA ALA A 50 32.87 -62.68 -7.33
C ALA A 50 31.80 -62.18 -8.32
N LEU A 51 32.19 -61.83 -9.54
CA LEU A 51 31.26 -61.36 -10.58
C LEU A 51 30.18 -62.38 -10.95
N LYS A 52 30.41 -63.70 -10.79
CA LYS A 52 29.39 -64.74 -11.05
C LYS A 52 28.20 -64.67 -10.10
N LEU A 53 28.34 -63.98 -8.97
CA LEU A 53 27.25 -63.76 -8.01
C LEU A 53 26.27 -62.67 -8.48
N LEU A 54 26.64 -61.87 -9.49
CA LEU A 54 25.79 -60.83 -10.06
C LEU A 54 24.82 -61.40 -11.08
N ILE A 55 23.58 -60.91 -11.06
CA ILE A 55 22.51 -61.36 -11.95
C ILE A 55 22.71 -60.73 -13.34
N PRO A 56 22.91 -61.53 -14.42
CA PRO A 56 23.12 -61.00 -15.76
C PRO A 56 22.01 -60.04 -16.20
N GLY A 57 22.41 -58.86 -16.68
CA GLY A 57 21.48 -57.85 -17.20
C GLY A 57 20.98 -56.82 -16.19
N THR A 58 21.36 -56.92 -14.92
CA THR A 58 21.17 -55.86 -13.91
C THR A 58 22.20 -54.75 -14.07
N GLU A 59 21.95 -53.58 -13.49
CA GLU A 59 22.90 -52.45 -13.54
C GLU A 59 24.22 -52.78 -12.81
N ASP A 60 24.15 -53.47 -11.66
CA ASP A 60 25.35 -53.93 -10.93
C ASP A 60 26.19 -54.89 -11.77
N TYR A 61 25.54 -55.82 -12.48
CA TYR A 61 26.23 -56.72 -13.42
C TYR A 61 27.03 -55.93 -14.45
N TYR A 62 26.42 -54.98 -15.15
CA TYR A 62 27.14 -54.21 -16.16
C TYR A 62 28.24 -53.33 -15.56
N PHE A 63 27.96 -52.65 -14.43
CA PHE A 63 28.92 -51.76 -13.79
C PHE A 63 30.16 -52.49 -13.28
N PHE A 64 30.01 -53.58 -12.51
CA PHE A 64 31.16 -54.29 -11.95
C PHE A 64 31.92 -55.12 -12.98
N HIS A 65 31.24 -55.67 -14.00
CA HIS A 65 31.93 -56.32 -15.13
C HIS A 65 32.73 -55.30 -15.96
N ALA A 66 32.16 -54.11 -16.23
CA ALA A 66 32.88 -53.04 -16.93
C ALA A 66 34.05 -52.51 -16.11
N LEU A 67 33.85 -52.27 -14.81
CA LEU A 67 34.90 -51.82 -13.89
C LEU A 67 36.03 -52.85 -13.77
N HIS A 68 35.71 -54.15 -13.71
CA HIS A 68 36.71 -55.20 -13.68
C HIS A 68 37.52 -55.27 -14.98
N ALA A 69 36.84 -55.21 -16.13
CA ALA A 69 37.50 -55.17 -17.43
C ALA A 69 38.42 -53.94 -17.57
N GLN A 70 38.00 -52.77 -17.06
CA GLN A 70 38.86 -51.58 -16.96
C GLN A 70 40.08 -51.81 -16.08
N ASN A 71 39.90 -52.40 -14.89
CA ASN A 71 40.99 -52.66 -13.95
C ASN A 71 42.03 -53.67 -14.49
N GLU A 72 41.62 -54.58 -15.37
CA GLU A 72 42.50 -55.57 -16.01
C GLU A 72 43.02 -55.11 -17.39
N GLY A 73 42.74 -53.87 -17.79
CA GLY A 73 43.20 -53.30 -19.07
C GLY A 73 42.49 -53.86 -20.30
N ARG A 74 41.43 -54.65 -20.13
CA ARG A 74 40.60 -55.15 -21.23
C ARG A 74 39.57 -54.12 -21.67
N LEU A 75 40.06 -52.98 -22.15
CA LEU A 75 39.21 -51.84 -22.45
C LEU A 75 38.24 -52.11 -23.60
N GLN A 76 38.55 -53.01 -24.55
CA GLN A 76 37.63 -53.34 -25.65
C GLN A 76 36.37 -54.08 -25.15
N ASP A 77 36.50 -54.92 -24.11
CA ASP A 77 35.38 -55.69 -23.54
C ASP A 77 34.31 -54.78 -22.92
N VAL A 78 34.72 -53.60 -22.44
CA VAL A 78 33.83 -52.61 -21.82
C VAL A 78 32.87 -52.01 -22.86
N ASP A 79 33.30 -51.82 -24.10
CA ASP A 79 32.43 -51.26 -25.14
C ASP A 79 31.28 -52.22 -25.48
N ALA A 80 31.58 -53.53 -25.50
CA ALA A 80 30.59 -54.59 -25.67
C ALA A 80 29.61 -54.71 -24.48
N LEU A 81 29.97 -54.18 -23.31
CA LEU A 81 29.10 -54.13 -22.13
C LEU A 81 28.27 -52.83 -22.08
N LEU A 82 28.81 -51.71 -22.55
CA LEU A 82 28.14 -50.40 -22.50
C LEU A 82 26.90 -50.34 -23.40
N GLU A 83 26.99 -50.83 -24.64
CA GLU A 83 25.86 -50.77 -25.59
C GLU A 83 24.59 -51.49 -25.06
N PRO A 84 24.64 -52.76 -24.62
CA PRO A 84 23.47 -53.42 -24.04
C PRO A 84 23.05 -52.84 -22.69
N TRP A 85 23.98 -52.27 -21.91
CA TRP A 85 23.68 -51.59 -20.65
C TRP A 85 22.84 -50.33 -20.89
N ILE A 86 23.28 -49.43 -21.76
CA ILE A 86 22.57 -48.18 -22.08
C ILE A 86 21.21 -48.48 -22.72
N LYS A 87 21.15 -49.47 -23.62
CA LYS A 87 19.88 -49.86 -24.26
C LYS A 87 18.84 -50.35 -23.25
N ARG A 88 19.27 -50.95 -22.13
CA ARG A 88 18.38 -51.54 -21.13
C ARG A 88 18.04 -50.59 -19.98
N HIS A 89 18.99 -49.73 -19.56
CA HIS A 89 18.86 -48.91 -18.35
C HIS A 89 19.02 -47.40 -18.59
N GLY A 90 19.29 -46.97 -19.83
CA GLY A 90 19.56 -45.57 -20.16
C GLY A 90 20.97 -45.10 -19.75
N GLU A 91 21.23 -43.80 -19.89
CA GLU A 91 22.52 -43.20 -19.50
C GLU A 91 22.50 -42.77 -18.03
N THR A 92 22.71 -43.73 -17.13
CA THR A 92 22.74 -43.47 -15.68
C THR A 92 24.07 -42.85 -15.23
N GLN A 93 24.15 -42.32 -14.00
CA GLN A 93 25.40 -41.79 -13.45
C GLN A 93 26.56 -42.81 -13.48
N ARG A 94 26.25 -44.10 -13.28
CA ARG A 94 27.24 -45.19 -13.35
C ARG A 94 27.77 -45.43 -14.76
N VAL A 95 26.92 -45.28 -15.79
CA VAL A 95 27.34 -45.31 -17.20
C VAL A 95 28.32 -44.16 -17.48
N TRP A 96 27.99 -42.95 -17.05
CA TRP A 96 28.87 -41.79 -17.21
C TRP A 96 30.21 -41.98 -16.49
N GLN A 97 30.19 -42.50 -15.27
CA GLN A 97 31.40 -42.82 -14.52
C GLN A 97 32.30 -43.81 -15.28
N ILE A 98 31.75 -44.90 -15.81
CA ILE A 98 32.51 -45.88 -16.60
C ILE A 98 33.01 -45.25 -17.90
N ARG A 99 32.21 -44.43 -18.60
CA ARG A 99 32.61 -43.73 -19.84
C ARG A 99 33.75 -42.74 -19.62
N HIS A 100 33.70 -41.92 -18.56
CA HIS A 100 34.79 -41.00 -18.22
C HIS A 100 36.08 -41.75 -17.90
N ARG A 101 35.99 -42.80 -17.07
CA ARG A 101 37.14 -43.67 -16.76
C ARG A 101 37.68 -44.34 -18.02
N GLN A 102 36.80 -44.80 -18.90
CA GLN A 102 37.16 -45.44 -20.17
C GLN A 102 37.95 -44.49 -21.07
N ALA A 103 37.49 -43.26 -21.23
CA ALA A 103 38.19 -42.23 -22.01
C ALA A 103 39.59 -41.97 -21.43
N LEU A 104 39.69 -41.76 -20.11
CA LEU A 104 40.98 -41.52 -19.45
C LEU A 104 41.93 -42.72 -19.53
N LEU A 105 41.45 -43.95 -19.35
CA LEU A 105 42.27 -45.16 -19.44
C LEU A 105 42.78 -45.42 -20.86
N ARG A 106 42.03 -45.00 -21.90
CA ARG A 106 42.44 -45.08 -23.30
C ARG A 106 43.41 -43.99 -23.74
N HIS A 107 43.72 -43.02 -22.88
CA HIS A 107 44.64 -41.94 -23.22
C HIS A 107 46.00 -42.46 -23.72
N GLY A 108 46.50 -43.57 -23.17
CA GLY A 108 47.76 -44.18 -23.61
C GLY A 108 47.72 -44.73 -25.04
N ASP A 109 46.55 -45.19 -25.51
CA ASP A 109 46.35 -45.82 -26.81
C ASP A 109 45.90 -44.81 -27.87
N ASP A 110 44.98 -43.91 -27.51
CA ASP A 110 44.48 -42.82 -28.36
C ASP A 110 44.33 -41.51 -27.54
N PRO A 111 45.44 -40.78 -27.35
CA PRO A 111 45.43 -39.50 -26.65
C PRO A 111 44.50 -38.48 -27.31
N LYS A 112 44.39 -38.52 -28.64
CA LYS A 112 43.65 -37.51 -29.41
C LYS A 112 42.14 -37.64 -29.17
N ALA A 113 41.59 -38.85 -29.26
CA ALA A 113 40.18 -39.09 -28.98
C ALA A 113 39.83 -38.75 -27.51
N THR A 114 40.76 -39.00 -26.58
CA THR A 114 40.57 -38.65 -25.16
C THR A 114 40.54 -37.15 -24.94
N ILE A 115 41.46 -36.40 -25.56
CA ILE A 115 41.50 -34.93 -25.48
C ILE A 115 40.27 -34.31 -26.14
N GLU A 116 39.84 -34.82 -27.31
CA GLU A 116 38.59 -34.37 -27.96
C GLU A 116 37.37 -34.61 -27.07
N TYR A 117 37.28 -35.78 -26.43
CA TYR A 117 36.24 -36.10 -25.48
C TYR A 117 36.22 -35.13 -24.28
N LEU A 118 37.39 -34.85 -23.70
CA LEU A 118 37.52 -33.91 -22.58
C LEU A 118 37.19 -32.47 -22.98
N ASN A 119 37.65 -32.01 -24.14
CA ASN A 119 37.35 -30.67 -24.65
C ASN A 119 35.85 -30.47 -24.86
N HIS A 120 35.18 -31.48 -25.45
CA HIS A 120 33.74 -31.42 -25.67
C HIS A 120 32.96 -31.49 -24.33
N HIS A 121 33.36 -32.38 -23.42
CA HIS A 121 32.63 -32.59 -22.18
C HIS A 121 32.84 -31.46 -21.15
N LEU A 122 34.02 -30.84 -21.13
CA LEU A 122 34.36 -29.73 -20.24
C LEU A 122 34.13 -28.35 -20.88
N GLY A 123 33.73 -28.28 -22.15
CA GLY A 123 33.47 -27.02 -22.86
C GLY A 123 34.71 -26.16 -23.07
N LEU A 124 35.90 -26.76 -23.24
CA LEU A 124 37.16 -26.02 -23.36
C LEU A 124 37.31 -25.40 -24.75
N THR A 125 37.62 -24.10 -24.81
CA THR A 125 37.93 -23.37 -26.05
C THR A 125 39.36 -22.83 -25.97
N PHE A 126 40.15 -23.05 -27.02
CA PHE A 126 41.57 -22.66 -27.08
C PHE A 126 41.84 -21.63 -28.18
N ASN A 127 40.89 -20.71 -28.40
CA ASN A 127 40.96 -19.64 -29.39
C ASN A 127 41.80 -18.43 -28.92
N HIS A 128 42.62 -18.58 -27.89
CA HIS A 128 43.51 -17.52 -27.40
C HIS A 128 44.62 -17.26 -28.41
N THR A 129 44.78 -16.00 -28.81
CA THR A 129 45.90 -15.54 -29.63
C THR A 129 46.92 -14.83 -28.72
N GLN A 130 48.22 -15.03 -28.93
CA GLN A 130 49.25 -14.34 -28.16
C GLN A 130 49.07 -12.81 -28.27
N PRO A 131 48.87 -12.07 -27.16
CA PRO A 131 48.71 -10.63 -27.22
C PRO A 131 49.99 -9.98 -27.78
N ARG A 132 49.86 -9.24 -28.88
CA ARG A 132 50.91 -8.36 -29.38
C ARG A 132 50.92 -7.11 -28.51
N LEU A 133 51.78 -7.08 -27.50
CA LEU A 133 51.88 -6.01 -26.51
C LEU A 133 52.08 -4.61 -27.12
N ASP A 134 52.59 -4.51 -28.36
CA ASP A 134 52.87 -3.24 -29.05
C ASP A 134 51.79 -2.79 -30.05
N ALA A 135 50.73 -3.57 -30.26
CA ALA A 135 49.71 -3.26 -31.26
C ALA A 135 48.57 -2.42 -30.66
N LYS A 136 48.55 -1.11 -30.95
CA LYS A 136 47.47 -0.21 -30.52
C LYS A 136 46.09 -0.70 -31.01
N PRO A 137 45.06 -0.77 -30.15
CA PRO A 137 43.71 -1.12 -30.58
C PRO A 137 43.16 -0.12 -31.60
N ARG A 138 42.42 -0.62 -32.59
CA ARG A 138 41.74 0.18 -33.62
C ARG A 138 40.27 0.42 -33.25
N PHE A 139 40.02 0.92 -32.05
CA PHE A 139 38.70 1.34 -31.58
C PHE A 139 38.61 2.88 -31.53
N PRO A 140 37.42 3.48 -31.63
CA PRO A 140 37.24 4.92 -31.47
C PRO A 140 37.32 5.33 -30.00
N THR A 141 37.67 6.60 -29.75
CA THR A 141 37.76 7.20 -28.40
C THR A 141 36.48 7.92 -27.98
N ALA A 142 35.47 7.95 -28.85
CA ALA A 142 34.17 8.56 -28.57
C ALA A 142 33.05 7.64 -29.09
N LEU A 143 31.95 7.58 -28.33
CA LEU A 143 30.73 6.90 -28.73
C LEU A 143 30.01 7.68 -29.84
N ASP A 144 29.61 7.02 -30.92
CA ASP A 144 28.67 7.61 -31.89
C ASP A 144 27.25 7.62 -31.26
N PRO A 145 26.66 8.80 -30.99
CA PRO A 145 25.35 8.90 -30.35
C PRO A 145 24.23 8.19 -31.14
N LYS A 146 24.40 8.01 -32.46
CA LYS A 146 23.41 7.31 -33.28
C LYS A 146 23.25 5.84 -32.89
N LEU A 147 24.30 5.20 -32.37
CA LEU A 147 24.29 3.78 -31.98
C LEU A 147 23.46 3.50 -30.73
N VAL A 148 23.32 4.50 -29.85
CA VAL A 148 22.57 4.44 -28.59
C VAL A 148 21.29 5.28 -28.61
N SER A 149 20.93 5.85 -29.77
CA SER A 149 19.67 6.56 -29.94
C SER A 149 18.46 5.64 -29.74
N TRP A 150 17.34 6.21 -29.29
CA TRP A 150 16.07 5.49 -29.15
C TRP A 150 15.68 4.71 -30.41
N ARG A 151 15.84 5.33 -31.59
CA ARG A 151 15.54 4.69 -32.88
C ARG A 151 16.43 3.49 -33.17
N ALA A 152 17.71 3.53 -32.80
CA ALA A 152 18.62 2.41 -32.96
C ALA A 152 18.26 1.23 -32.06
N PHE A 153 17.82 1.48 -30.82
CA PHE A 153 17.29 0.45 -29.94
C PHE A 153 15.97 -0.13 -30.47
N LEU A 154 15.04 0.71 -30.94
CA LEU A 154 13.80 0.24 -31.55
C LEU A 154 14.04 -0.68 -32.76
N ASP A 155 14.93 -0.28 -33.66
CA ASP A 155 15.27 -1.09 -34.84
C ASP A 155 15.92 -2.42 -34.46
N ARG A 156 16.72 -2.48 -33.39
CA ARG A 156 17.25 -3.75 -32.86
C ARG A 156 16.14 -4.61 -32.26
N ALA A 157 15.30 -4.02 -31.40
CA ALA A 157 14.17 -4.71 -30.77
C ALA A 157 13.24 -5.35 -31.82
N PHE A 158 12.87 -4.59 -32.86
CA PHE A 158 11.98 -5.08 -33.92
C PHE A 158 12.65 -6.02 -34.93
N ARG A 159 13.98 -6.05 -35.00
CA ARG A 159 14.71 -7.08 -35.75
C ARG A 159 14.79 -8.40 -34.99
N ASN A 160 14.91 -8.33 -33.66
CA ASN A 160 15.16 -9.49 -32.80
C ASN A 160 13.87 -10.09 -32.23
N SER A 161 12.74 -9.39 -32.28
CA SER A 161 11.43 -9.87 -31.80
C SER A 161 10.30 -9.49 -32.76
N ASP A 162 9.34 -10.40 -32.93
CA ASP A 162 8.07 -10.19 -33.63
C ASP A 162 6.96 -9.67 -32.70
N THR A 163 7.26 -9.41 -31.43
CA THR A 163 6.39 -8.80 -30.42
C THR A 163 7.05 -7.54 -29.84
N THR A 164 6.41 -6.87 -28.88
CA THR A 164 6.99 -5.73 -28.15
C THR A 164 7.76 -6.16 -26.90
N SER A 165 8.05 -7.45 -26.72
CA SER A 165 8.74 -8.01 -25.55
C SER A 165 10.11 -7.40 -25.23
N LEU A 166 10.79 -6.83 -26.23
CA LEU A 166 12.08 -6.14 -26.06
C LEU A 166 11.94 -4.62 -25.79
N VAL A 167 10.71 -4.12 -25.77
CA VAL A 167 10.35 -2.75 -25.38
C VAL A 167 9.85 -2.81 -23.94
N SER A 168 10.37 -1.97 -23.06
CA SER A 168 9.91 -1.91 -21.66
C SER A 168 8.51 -1.28 -21.57
N ASP A 169 7.84 -1.39 -20.43
CA ASP A 169 6.50 -0.79 -20.25
C ASP A 169 6.54 0.74 -20.39
N ALA A 170 7.63 1.38 -19.94
CA ALA A 170 7.86 2.81 -20.15
C ALA A 170 7.97 3.16 -21.65
N GLY A 171 8.63 2.29 -22.43
CA GLY A 171 8.81 2.48 -23.88
C GLY A 171 7.54 2.33 -24.72
N LEU A 172 6.52 1.64 -24.20
CA LEU A 172 5.23 1.47 -24.91
C LEU A 172 4.52 2.81 -25.13
N ASP A 173 4.65 3.76 -24.19
CA ASP A 173 4.07 5.09 -24.31
C ASP A 173 4.62 5.82 -25.54
N ARG A 174 5.94 5.80 -25.70
CA ARG A 174 6.61 6.46 -26.83
C ARG A 174 6.27 5.79 -28.16
N LEU A 175 6.13 4.46 -28.22
CA LEU A 175 5.68 3.76 -29.44
C LEU A 175 4.33 4.29 -29.95
N LEU A 176 3.38 4.53 -29.05
CA LEU A 176 2.04 5.00 -29.39
C LEU A 176 2.01 6.47 -29.82
N ARG A 177 2.79 7.31 -29.12
CA ARG A 177 2.87 8.76 -29.39
C ARG A 177 3.62 9.07 -30.69
N ASP A 178 4.68 8.31 -30.99
CA ASP A 178 5.47 8.47 -32.22
C ASP A 178 4.84 7.78 -33.45
N ASP A 179 3.64 7.19 -33.30
CA ASP A 179 2.91 6.50 -34.36
C ASP A 179 3.73 5.41 -35.07
N VAL A 180 4.46 4.61 -34.30
CA VAL A 180 5.26 3.52 -34.85
C VAL A 180 4.31 2.48 -35.47
N PRO A 181 4.47 2.10 -36.75
CA PRO A 181 3.63 1.09 -37.38
C PRO A 181 3.77 -0.28 -36.70
N LEU A 182 2.65 -0.84 -36.24
CA LEU A 182 2.60 -2.15 -35.57
C LEU A 182 1.87 -3.16 -36.45
N ASP A 183 2.49 -4.33 -36.63
CA ASP A 183 1.79 -5.50 -37.15
C ASP A 183 0.83 -6.07 -36.10
N GLU A 184 0.12 -7.14 -36.46
CA GLU A 184 -0.87 -7.77 -35.59
C GLU A 184 -0.29 -8.28 -34.27
N LYS A 185 0.84 -8.99 -34.30
CA LYS A 185 1.45 -9.57 -33.10
C LYS A 185 1.93 -8.50 -32.14
N ARG A 186 2.57 -7.45 -32.65
CA ARG A 186 3.03 -6.31 -31.86
C ARG A 186 1.88 -5.50 -31.29
N ARG A 187 0.81 -5.30 -32.06
CA ARG A 187 -0.39 -4.62 -31.56
C ARG A 187 -1.04 -5.37 -30.40
N ARG A 188 -1.17 -6.70 -30.50
CA ARG A 188 -1.70 -7.56 -29.42
C ARG A 188 -0.86 -7.47 -28.16
N ASP A 189 0.45 -7.66 -28.30
CA ASP A 189 1.39 -7.61 -27.17
C ASP A 189 1.40 -6.23 -26.49
N LEU A 190 1.33 -5.15 -27.29
CA LEU A 190 1.18 -3.80 -26.77
C LEU A 190 -0.13 -3.64 -25.98
N LEU A 191 -1.28 -4.02 -26.54
CA LEU A 191 -2.57 -3.89 -25.85
C LEU A 191 -2.63 -4.71 -24.55
N ALA A 192 -1.97 -5.88 -24.51
CA ALA A 192 -1.89 -6.72 -23.33
C ALA A 192 -1.14 -6.05 -22.16
N ARG A 193 -0.20 -5.15 -22.46
CA ARG A 193 0.69 -4.49 -21.48
C ARG A 193 0.32 -3.05 -21.15
N LEU A 194 -0.59 -2.43 -21.91
CA LEU A 194 -1.01 -1.05 -21.63
C LEU A 194 -1.81 -0.92 -20.33
N HIS A 195 -1.45 0.09 -19.54
CA HIS A 195 -2.09 0.40 -18.27
C HIS A 195 -2.98 1.64 -18.28
N TYR A 196 -2.68 2.63 -19.13
CA TYR A 196 -3.33 3.94 -19.10
C TYR A 196 -4.10 4.23 -20.39
N PRO A 197 -5.36 4.71 -20.32
CA PRO A 197 -6.23 4.92 -21.47
C PRO A 197 -6.10 6.33 -22.09
N ASP A 198 -4.96 7.01 -21.96
CA ASP A 198 -4.80 8.42 -22.33
C ASP A 198 -4.39 8.67 -23.80
N TYR A 199 -4.40 7.62 -24.62
CA TYR A 199 -4.02 7.72 -26.03
C TYR A 199 -5.24 7.98 -26.92
N PRO A 200 -5.24 9.04 -27.75
CA PRO A 200 -6.39 9.39 -28.59
C PRO A 200 -6.83 8.29 -29.58
N ARG A 201 -5.91 7.43 -30.02
CA ARG A 201 -6.18 6.38 -31.02
C ARG A 201 -6.41 4.98 -30.44
N LEU A 202 -6.49 4.89 -29.11
CA LEU A 202 -6.59 3.60 -28.41
C LEU A 202 -7.83 2.82 -28.81
N ALA A 203 -9.00 3.47 -28.92
CA ALA A 203 -10.24 2.83 -29.35
C ALA A 203 -10.10 2.22 -30.76
N GLY A 204 -9.44 2.92 -31.68
CA GLY A 204 -9.13 2.43 -33.03
C GLY A 204 -8.18 1.22 -33.03
N LEU A 205 -7.15 1.22 -32.17
CA LEU A 205 -6.23 0.09 -32.01
C LEU A 205 -6.93 -1.16 -31.47
N VAL A 206 -7.77 -0.98 -30.44
CA VAL A 206 -8.61 -2.07 -29.88
C VAL A 206 -9.58 -2.58 -30.95
N ALA A 207 -10.25 -1.69 -31.69
CA ALA A 207 -11.15 -2.11 -32.77
C ALA A 207 -10.43 -2.88 -33.89
N ALA A 208 -9.19 -2.49 -34.21
CA ALA A 208 -8.37 -3.19 -35.20
C ALA A 208 -7.95 -4.58 -34.73
N ASP A 209 -7.64 -4.75 -33.44
CA ASP A 209 -7.36 -6.06 -32.85
C ASP A 209 -8.61 -6.96 -32.77
N LEU A 210 -9.74 -6.43 -32.31
CA LEU A 210 -10.99 -7.18 -32.17
C LEU A 210 -11.52 -7.75 -33.49
N ARG A 211 -11.08 -7.22 -34.65
CA ARG A 211 -11.44 -7.71 -35.99
C ARG A 211 -10.55 -8.86 -36.47
N THR A 212 -9.46 -9.18 -35.78
CA THR A 212 -8.60 -10.31 -36.18
C THR A 212 -9.14 -11.64 -35.65
N ARG A 213 -8.65 -12.76 -36.20
CA ARG A 213 -9.15 -14.10 -35.83
C ARG A 213 -8.58 -14.57 -34.50
N GLU A 214 -7.45 -13.99 -34.12
CA GLU A 214 -6.64 -14.26 -32.95
C GLU A 214 -7.24 -13.64 -31.68
N SER A 215 -8.14 -12.68 -31.84
CA SER A 215 -8.85 -12.00 -30.75
C SER A 215 -9.73 -12.94 -29.91
N GLY A 216 -9.53 -12.90 -28.59
CA GLY A 216 -10.40 -13.50 -27.58
C GLY A 216 -11.65 -12.65 -27.28
N GLY A 217 -11.80 -11.50 -27.94
CA GLY A 217 -12.91 -10.58 -27.76
C GLY A 217 -12.67 -9.51 -26.69
N PHE A 218 -13.66 -8.63 -26.52
CA PHE A 218 -13.57 -7.56 -25.53
C PHE A 218 -13.47 -8.12 -24.11
N GLY A 219 -12.55 -7.57 -23.33
CA GLY A 219 -12.22 -8.06 -21.98
C GLY A 219 -11.04 -9.03 -21.92
N GLU A 220 -10.44 -9.40 -23.06
CA GLU A 220 -9.18 -10.17 -23.11
C GLU A 220 -8.03 -9.43 -22.41
N PHE A 221 -7.79 -8.16 -22.77
CA PHE A 221 -6.74 -7.32 -22.17
C PHE A 221 -7.30 -6.37 -21.10
N ASP A 222 -6.49 -6.08 -20.08
CA ASP A 222 -6.88 -5.17 -18.99
C ASP A 222 -7.17 -3.74 -19.49
N ILE A 223 -6.46 -3.29 -20.52
CA ILE A 223 -6.70 -1.97 -21.13
C ILE A 223 -8.13 -1.81 -21.63
N HIS A 224 -8.81 -2.89 -22.04
CA HIS A 224 -10.22 -2.86 -22.44
C HIS A 224 -11.12 -2.34 -21.32
N ARG A 225 -10.89 -2.79 -20.08
CA ARG A 225 -11.67 -2.39 -18.91
C ARG A 225 -11.32 -0.98 -18.44
N ARG A 226 -10.12 -0.51 -18.76
CA ARG A 226 -9.61 0.82 -18.39
C ARG A 226 -10.03 1.94 -19.35
N LEU A 227 -10.52 1.62 -20.56
CA LEU A 227 -10.99 2.61 -21.53
C LEU A 227 -11.95 3.64 -20.91
N LEU A 228 -11.77 4.90 -21.29
CA LEU A 228 -12.64 5.99 -20.84
C LEU A 228 -14.05 5.82 -21.43
N PRO A 229 -15.10 6.33 -20.77
CA PRO A 229 -16.46 6.38 -21.30
C PRO A 229 -16.53 6.85 -22.76
N ALA A 230 -15.89 7.97 -23.11
CA ALA A 230 -15.87 8.47 -24.48
C ALA A 230 -15.23 7.47 -25.48
N GLN A 231 -14.18 6.77 -25.07
CA GLN A 231 -13.52 5.75 -25.90
C GLN A 231 -14.36 4.47 -26.02
N LEU A 232 -15.10 4.07 -24.97
CA LEU A 232 -16.07 2.97 -25.04
C LEU A 232 -17.21 3.31 -26.02
N ASP A 233 -17.68 4.56 -26.01
CA ASP A 233 -18.72 5.02 -26.92
C ASP A 233 -18.22 5.05 -28.37
N GLU A 234 -16.98 5.51 -28.60
CA GLU A 234 -16.31 5.43 -29.90
C GLU A 234 -16.15 3.98 -30.36
N LEU A 235 -15.67 3.10 -29.49
CA LEU A 235 -15.48 1.67 -29.78
C LEU A 235 -16.80 0.98 -30.13
N ALA A 236 -17.88 1.28 -29.41
CA ALA A 236 -19.23 0.78 -29.74
C ALA A 236 -19.78 1.36 -31.06
N GLY A 237 -19.32 2.54 -31.47
CA GLY A 237 -19.59 3.10 -32.80
C GLY A 237 -18.85 2.35 -33.92
N LEU A 238 -17.61 1.91 -33.66
CA LEU A 238 -16.78 1.14 -34.59
C LEU A 238 -17.19 -0.34 -34.70
N LEU A 239 -17.70 -0.92 -33.61
CA LEU A 239 -18.12 -2.32 -33.47
C LEU A 239 -19.46 -2.40 -32.70
N PRO A 240 -20.60 -2.20 -33.38
CA PRO A 240 -21.93 -2.19 -32.74
C PRO A 240 -22.28 -3.47 -31.96
N GLU A 241 -21.73 -4.61 -32.37
CA GLU A 241 -21.89 -5.92 -31.74
C GLU A 241 -21.37 -5.97 -30.28
N LEU A 242 -20.50 -5.04 -29.87
CA LEU A 242 -20.03 -4.97 -28.48
C LEU A 242 -21.13 -4.65 -27.47
N ARG A 243 -22.26 -4.09 -27.92
CA ARG A 243 -23.44 -3.88 -27.07
C ARG A 243 -24.06 -5.20 -26.58
N ASP A 244 -23.74 -6.31 -27.26
CA ASP A 244 -24.13 -7.65 -26.86
C ASP A 244 -23.05 -8.40 -26.04
N ASN A 245 -21.89 -7.79 -25.81
CA ASN A 245 -20.79 -8.39 -25.07
C ASN A 245 -20.91 -8.11 -23.55
N PRO A 246 -20.98 -9.14 -22.68
CA PRO A 246 -21.13 -8.93 -21.24
C PRO A 246 -19.99 -8.15 -20.58
N ALA A 247 -18.74 -8.38 -20.98
CA ALA A 247 -17.59 -7.67 -20.40
C ALA A 247 -17.61 -6.17 -20.75
N PHE A 248 -18.01 -5.82 -21.97
CA PHE A 248 -18.21 -4.44 -22.40
C PHE A 248 -19.30 -3.75 -21.58
N VAL A 249 -20.46 -4.41 -21.44
CA VAL A 249 -21.61 -3.88 -20.68
C VAL A 249 -21.25 -3.65 -19.20
N GLN A 250 -20.59 -4.62 -18.57
CA GLN A 250 -20.15 -4.49 -17.17
C GLN A 250 -19.15 -3.36 -16.99
N THR A 251 -18.17 -3.23 -17.89
CA THR A 251 -17.17 -2.16 -17.88
C THR A 251 -17.85 -0.79 -17.98
N ARG A 252 -18.78 -0.63 -18.93
CA ARG A 252 -19.50 0.63 -19.12
C ARG A 252 -20.37 0.97 -17.91
N ALA A 253 -21.07 -0.01 -17.34
CA ALA A 253 -21.94 0.20 -16.19
C ALA A 253 -21.19 0.65 -14.92
N ARG A 254 -20.00 0.08 -14.63
CA ARG A 254 -19.16 0.50 -13.49
C ARG A 254 -18.79 1.98 -13.55
N LYS A 255 -18.50 2.49 -14.75
CA LYS A 255 -18.10 3.89 -15.00
C LYS A 255 -19.24 4.92 -14.89
N LEU A 256 -20.49 4.48 -14.71
CA LEU A 256 -21.65 5.37 -14.50
C LEU A 256 -21.84 5.79 -13.04
N GLN A 257 -21.09 5.19 -12.11
CA GLN A 257 -21.13 5.49 -10.69
C GLN A 257 -20.85 6.99 -10.43
N PRO A 258 -21.48 7.60 -9.41
CA PRO A 258 -21.15 8.95 -8.98
C PRO A 258 -19.72 9.05 -8.43
N GLY A 259 -19.19 10.28 -8.38
CA GLY A 259 -17.86 10.54 -7.82
C GLY A 259 -17.79 10.34 -6.31
N ALA A 260 -16.58 10.21 -5.79
CA ALA A 260 -16.32 9.95 -4.37
C ALA A 260 -16.82 11.05 -3.42
N ASP A 261 -16.94 12.29 -3.90
CA ASP A 261 -17.48 13.42 -3.13
C ASP A 261 -19.02 13.53 -3.21
N THR A 262 -19.69 12.55 -3.80
CA THR A 262 -21.16 12.51 -3.92
C THR A 262 -21.71 11.29 -3.20
N ASP A 263 -22.32 11.48 -2.03
CA ASP A 263 -23.03 10.40 -1.33
C ASP A 263 -24.43 10.18 -1.90
N TRP A 264 -24.46 9.64 -3.11
CA TRP A 264 -25.69 9.30 -3.82
C TRP A 264 -26.54 8.26 -3.10
N ARG A 265 -26.06 7.60 -2.04
CA ARG A 265 -26.92 6.69 -1.27
C ARG A 265 -27.88 7.45 -0.36
N ARG A 266 -27.45 8.62 0.13
CA ARG A 266 -28.18 9.47 1.08
C ARG A 266 -28.79 10.71 0.42
N ASP A 267 -28.11 11.26 -0.58
CA ASP A 267 -28.66 12.34 -1.41
C ASP A 267 -29.64 11.74 -2.43
N ALA A 268 -30.94 11.99 -2.21
CA ALA A 268 -32.00 11.48 -3.06
C ALA A 268 -31.88 11.95 -4.51
N ALA A 269 -31.51 13.21 -4.75
CA ALA A 269 -31.38 13.74 -6.11
C ALA A 269 -30.17 13.12 -6.84
N ALA A 270 -29.05 12.97 -6.14
CA ALA A 270 -27.89 12.29 -6.69
C ALA A 270 -28.15 10.79 -6.94
N ARG A 271 -28.93 10.14 -6.07
CA ARG A 271 -29.40 8.76 -6.26
C ARG A 271 -30.23 8.62 -7.52
N GLU A 272 -31.23 9.49 -7.69
CA GLU A 272 -32.09 9.48 -8.87
C GLU A 272 -31.27 9.68 -10.13
N ALA A 273 -30.38 10.68 -10.15
CA ALA A 273 -29.52 10.96 -11.30
C ALA A 273 -28.66 9.75 -11.68
N TYR A 274 -28.13 9.01 -10.69
CA TYR A 274 -27.38 7.78 -10.94
C TYR A 274 -28.25 6.65 -11.51
N LEU A 275 -29.39 6.37 -10.88
CA LEU A 275 -30.30 5.30 -11.30
C LEU A 275 -30.86 5.57 -12.70
N THR A 276 -31.16 6.84 -13.02
CA THR A 276 -31.57 7.26 -14.36
C THR A 276 -30.47 7.02 -15.40
N ARG A 277 -29.21 7.42 -15.12
CA ARG A 277 -28.09 7.12 -16.04
C ARG A 277 -27.90 5.61 -16.26
N LEU A 278 -28.02 4.81 -15.20
CA LEU A 278 -27.95 3.34 -15.29
C LEU A 278 -29.08 2.79 -16.16
N TRP A 279 -30.31 3.26 -15.95
CA TRP A 279 -31.47 2.83 -16.74
C TRP A 279 -31.36 3.26 -18.20
N ASP A 280 -30.93 4.49 -18.47
CA ASP A 280 -30.72 5.00 -19.83
C ASP A 280 -29.70 4.18 -20.61
N PHE A 281 -28.67 3.67 -19.94
CA PHE A 281 -27.74 2.71 -20.51
C PHE A 281 -28.39 1.33 -20.68
N ALA A 282 -28.95 0.75 -19.62
CA ALA A 282 -29.50 -0.61 -19.62
C ALA A 282 -30.63 -0.81 -20.63
N LYS A 283 -31.52 0.19 -20.79
CA LYS A 283 -32.65 0.11 -21.75
C LYS A 283 -32.21 0.00 -23.21
N SER A 284 -30.99 0.46 -23.54
CA SER A 284 -30.44 0.41 -24.90
C SER A 284 -29.84 -0.96 -25.27
N LEU A 285 -29.65 -1.85 -24.27
CA LEU A 285 -29.04 -3.17 -24.46
C LEU A 285 -30.02 -4.16 -25.10
N SER A 286 -29.51 -5.25 -25.67
CA SER A 286 -30.35 -6.33 -26.18
C SER A 286 -31.06 -7.11 -25.06
N PRO A 287 -32.02 -7.98 -25.41
CA PRO A 287 -32.72 -8.81 -24.43
C PRO A 287 -31.83 -9.79 -23.65
N ALA A 288 -30.59 -10.05 -24.10
CA ALA A 288 -29.62 -10.85 -23.35
C ALA A 288 -29.29 -10.28 -21.95
N PHE A 289 -29.53 -8.98 -21.74
CA PHE A 289 -29.29 -8.27 -20.49
C PHE A 289 -30.56 -7.96 -19.69
N ASN A 290 -31.64 -8.73 -19.88
CA ASN A 290 -32.90 -8.53 -19.15
C ASN A 290 -32.72 -8.52 -17.62
N SER A 291 -31.82 -9.34 -17.05
CA SER A 291 -31.52 -9.30 -15.61
C SER A 291 -30.99 -7.94 -15.14
N LEU A 292 -30.10 -7.30 -15.91
CA LEU A 292 -29.58 -5.96 -15.58
C LEU A 292 -30.64 -4.87 -15.79
N LYS A 293 -31.49 -4.99 -16.81
CA LYS A 293 -32.63 -4.09 -17.04
C LYS A 293 -33.61 -4.13 -15.88
N VAL A 294 -34.00 -5.33 -15.45
CA VAL A 294 -34.89 -5.54 -14.30
C VAL A 294 -34.24 -5.02 -13.02
N HIS A 295 -32.97 -5.31 -12.78
CA HIS A 295 -32.20 -4.77 -11.64
C HIS A 295 -32.23 -3.23 -11.59
N THR A 296 -31.79 -2.57 -12.66
CA THR A 296 -31.71 -1.10 -12.70
C THR A 296 -33.07 -0.43 -12.57
N LEU A 297 -34.08 -0.96 -13.27
CA LEU A 297 -35.42 -0.40 -13.28
C LEU A 297 -36.16 -0.63 -11.95
N HIS A 298 -35.98 -1.80 -11.31
CA HIS A 298 -36.51 -2.05 -9.96
C HIS A 298 -35.94 -1.04 -8.95
N GLN A 299 -34.62 -0.82 -8.97
CA GLN A 299 -33.95 0.11 -8.05
C GLN A 299 -34.43 1.55 -8.27
N LEU A 300 -34.65 1.96 -9.53
CA LEU A 300 -35.23 3.27 -9.86
C LEU A 300 -36.70 3.38 -9.39
N LEU A 301 -37.52 2.36 -9.61
CA LEU A 301 -38.92 2.34 -9.15
C LEU A 301 -39.02 2.36 -7.63
N ASP A 302 -38.18 1.62 -6.91
CA ASP A 302 -38.15 1.64 -5.45
C ASP A 302 -37.74 3.02 -4.93
N HIS A 303 -36.74 3.66 -5.56
CA HIS A 303 -36.35 5.01 -5.23
C HIS A 303 -37.49 6.02 -5.44
N LYS A 304 -38.16 5.95 -6.60
CA LYS A 304 -39.32 6.80 -6.92
C LYS A 304 -40.47 6.59 -5.95
N ARG A 305 -40.79 5.33 -5.62
CA ARG A 305 -41.78 4.95 -4.60
C ARG A 305 -41.48 5.59 -3.24
N ARG A 306 -40.23 5.53 -2.78
CA ARG A 306 -39.81 6.16 -1.52
C ARG A 306 -39.83 7.69 -1.56
N ALA A 307 -39.83 8.30 -2.75
CA ALA A 307 -40.07 9.73 -2.92
C ALA A 307 -41.56 10.08 -3.07
N GLY A 308 -42.47 9.09 -3.04
CA GLY A 308 -43.90 9.26 -3.28
C GLY A 308 -44.27 9.43 -4.75
N ASP A 309 -43.34 9.22 -5.66
CA ASP A 309 -43.53 9.29 -7.11
C ASP A 309 -43.82 7.89 -7.67
N TYR A 310 -44.97 7.73 -8.33
CA TYR A 310 -45.41 6.46 -8.92
C TYR A 310 -45.51 6.59 -10.45
N PRO A 311 -44.38 6.55 -11.18
CA PRO A 311 -44.35 6.77 -12.62
C PRO A 311 -44.96 5.58 -13.38
N ARG A 312 -46.19 5.75 -13.87
CA ARG A 312 -46.97 4.69 -14.55
C ARG A 312 -46.25 4.11 -15.76
N ASP A 313 -45.69 4.97 -16.62
CA ASP A 313 -45.01 4.52 -17.85
C ASP A 313 -43.76 3.68 -17.52
N LEU A 314 -42.98 4.11 -16.53
CA LEU A 314 -41.77 3.41 -16.09
C LEU A 314 -42.11 2.05 -15.46
N PHE A 315 -43.16 2.00 -14.64
CA PHE A 315 -43.67 0.75 -14.09
C PHE A 315 -44.19 -0.20 -15.16
N PHE A 316 -44.87 0.33 -16.18
CA PHE A 316 -45.35 -0.47 -17.29
C PHE A 316 -44.20 -1.10 -18.10
N GLU A 317 -43.10 -0.37 -18.31
CA GLU A 317 -41.87 -0.94 -18.88
C GLU A 317 -41.29 -2.06 -18.00
N TYR A 318 -41.34 -1.93 -16.67
CA TYR A 318 -40.90 -2.99 -15.76
C TYR A 318 -41.76 -4.25 -15.87
N VAL A 319 -43.08 -4.08 -15.96
CA VAL A 319 -44.03 -5.19 -16.10
C VAL A 319 -43.79 -5.98 -17.39
N LYS A 320 -43.42 -5.30 -18.49
CA LYS A 320 -43.08 -5.94 -19.77
C LYS A 320 -41.82 -6.81 -19.70
N LEU A 321 -40.87 -6.55 -18.80
CA LEU A 321 -39.65 -7.35 -18.74
C LEU A 321 -39.95 -8.77 -18.22
N PRO A 322 -39.62 -9.82 -19.01
CA PRO A 322 -39.94 -11.20 -18.63
C PRO A 322 -39.10 -11.61 -17.43
N ARG A 323 -39.74 -12.21 -16.42
CA ARG A 323 -39.09 -12.71 -15.20
C ARG A 323 -39.85 -13.90 -14.63
N ALA A 324 -39.12 -14.91 -14.14
CA ALA A 324 -39.67 -16.19 -13.74
C ALA A 324 -40.23 -16.16 -12.31
N VAL A 325 -41.33 -15.44 -12.11
CA VAL A 325 -42.04 -15.33 -10.82
C VAL A 325 -43.49 -15.81 -10.95
N HIS A 326 -44.08 -16.24 -9.83
CA HIS A 326 -45.35 -17.00 -9.85
C HIS A 326 -46.56 -16.22 -10.38
N TYR A 327 -46.50 -14.88 -10.38
CA TYR A 327 -47.59 -13.99 -10.77
C TYR A 327 -47.47 -13.42 -12.21
N VAL A 328 -46.39 -13.75 -12.93
CA VAL A 328 -46.21 -13.39 -14.35
C VAL A 328 -46.89 -14.42 -15.25
N GLU A 329 -47.49 -13.96 -16.36
CA GLU A 329 -48.25 -14.80 -17.29
C GLU A 329 -47.35 -15.83 -17.99
N PRO A 330 -47.58 -17.16 -17.83
CA PRO A 330 -46.76 -18.19 -18.45
C PRO A 330 -46.69 -18.09 -19.98
N GLU A 331 -47.77 -17.66 -20.65
CA GLU A 331 -47.76 -17.48 -22.09
C GLU A 331 -46.81 -16.36 -22.54
N TRP A 332 -46.74 -15.26 -21.78
CA TRP A 332 -45.77 -14.18 -22.01
C TRP A 332 -44.32 -14.67 -21.88
N LEU A 333 -44.04 -15.51 -20.87
CA LEU A 333 -42.71 -16.12 -20.71
C LEU A 333 -42.36 -17.08 -21.86
N ARG A 334 -43.35 -17.83 -22.38
CA ARG A 334 -43.14 -18.71 -23.55
C ARG A 334 -42.83 -17.91 -24.83
N GLN A 335 -43.51 -16.78 -25.04
CA GLN A 335 -43.31 -15.92 -26.21
C GLN A 335 -41.92 -15.27 -26.19
N THR A 336 -41.49 -14.78 -25.02
CA THR A 336 -40.20 -14.10 -24.82
C THR A 336 -39.01 -15.05 -24.62
N ALA A 337 -39.24 -16.36 -24.48
CA ALA A 337 -38.18 -17.35 -24.31
C ALA A 337 -37.16 -17.39 -25.47
N ARG A 338 -37.54 -16.93 -26.67
CA ARG A 338 -36.66 -16.81 -27.84
C ARG A 338 -35.86 -15.50 -27.88
N ASP A 339 -36.24 -14.52 -27.08
CA ASP A 339 -35.69 -13.17 -27.03
C ASP A 339 -34.88 -12.97 -25.73
N GLY A 340 -33.88 -13.83 -25.48
CA GLY A 340 -32.96 -13.71 -24.34
C GLY A 340 -33.42 -14.36 -23.02
N GLY A 341 -34.66 -14.83 -22.93
CA GLY A 341 -35.18 -15.54 -21.76
C GLY A 341 -35.55 -14.65 -20.57
N PRO A 342 -36.11 -15.23 -19.50
CA PRO A 342 -36.53 -14.49 -18.31
C PRO A 342 -35.35 -13.96 -17.52
N ALA A 343 -35.49 -12.75 -16.98
CA ALA A 343 -34.55 -12.13 -16.04
C ALA A 343 -34.45 -12.94 -14.74
N ASP A 344 -33.22 -13.01 -14.21
CA ASP A 344 -32.90 -13.57 -12.89
C ASP A 344 -32.85 -12.45 -11.84
N LEU A 345 -33.76 -12.49 -10.87
CA LEU A 345 -33.86 -11.50 -9.79
C LEU A 345 -32.78 -11.68 -8.70
N ASN A 346 -32.11 -12.83 -8.67
CA ASN A 346 -31.02 -13.12 -7.72
C ASN A 346 -29.64 -12.77 -8.29
N ALA A 347 -29.56 -12.34 -9.56
CA ALA A 347 -28.31 -11.94 -10.18
C ALA A 347 -27.65 -10.80 -9.39
N ASP A 348 -26.40 -11.02 -8.98
CA ASP A 348 -25.67 -10.08 -8.15
C ASP A 348 -24.89 -9.07 -8.98
N PHE A 349 -25.37 -7.82 -8.98
CA PHE A 349 -24.72 -6.70 -9.65
C PHE A 349 -24.06 -5.73 -8.67
N ARG A 350 -23.80 -6.12 -7.41
CA ARG A 350 -23.19 -5.23 -6.40
C ARG A 350 -21.85 -4.68 -6.85
N GLU A 351 -21.00 -5.52 -7.45
CA GLU A 351 -19.70 -5.12 -7.97
C GLU A 351 -19.79 -4.12 -9.14
N ILE A 352 -20.89 -4.13 -9.89
CA ILE A 352 -21.06 -3.29 -11.09
C ILE A 352 -21.79 -1.99 -10.75
N THR A 353 -22.85 -2.10 -9.96
CA THR A 353 -23.82 -1.03 -9.71
C THR A 353 -23.80 -0.51 -8.28
N SER A 354 -23.06 -1.17 -7.37
CA SER A 354 -23.06 -0.82 -5.94
C SER A 354 -24.44 -0.95 -5.24
N LEU A 355 -25.38 -1.67 -5.86
CA LEU A 355 -26.77 -1.88 -5.41
C LEU A 355 -27.02 -3.37 -5.12
N PRO A 356 -27.83 -3.70 -4.10
CA PRO A 356 -28.11 -5.09 -3.73
C PRO A 356 -28.97 -5.80 -4.79
N PRO A 357 -28.92 -7.14 -4.87
CA PRO A 357 -29.82 -7.94 -5.70
C PRO A 357 -31.29 -7.75 -5.25
N ILE A 358 -32.23 -8.01 -6.15
CA ILE A 358 -33.67 -7.82 -5.90
C ILE A 358 -34.21 -8.92 -4.97
N GLY A 359 -33.92 -10.19 -5.29
CA GLY A 359 -34.55 -11.33 -4.62
C GLY A 359 -36.03 -11.46 -4.98
N ASN A 360 -36.92 -10.80 -4.25
CA ASN A 360 -38.37 -10.82 -4.47
C ASN A 360 -38.90 -9.41 -4.74
N ASP A 361 -39.49 -9.20 -5.92
CA ASP A 361 -40.06 -7.93 -6.35
C ASP A 361 -41.57 -7.80 -6.12
N GLU A 362 -42.25 -8.85 -5.64
CA GLU A 362 -43.71 -8.88 -5.51
C GLU A 362 -44.24 -7.73 -4.65
N ALA A 363 -43.55 -7.40 -3.55
CA ALA A 363 -43.95 -6.30 -2.67
C ALA A 363 -43.98 -4.95 -3.39
N LEU A 364 -43.01 -4.70 -4.29
CA LEU A 364 -42.96 -3.48 -5.09
C LEU A 364 -44.09 -3.50 -6.14
N VAL A 365 -44.25 -4.61 -6.86
CA VAL A 365 -45.27 -4.74 -7.92
C VAL A 365 -46.69 -4.60 -7.35
N ARG A 366 -46.96 -5.24 -6.21
CA ARG A 366 -48.26 -5.14 -5.52
C ARG A 366 -48.56 -3.71 -5.11
N ASP A 367 -47.60 -3.00 -4.51
CA ASP A 367 -47.81 -1.63 -4.04
C ASP A 367 -48.16 -0.66 -5.18
N PHE A 368 -47.42 -0.71 -6.30
CA PHE A 368 -47.73 0.07 -7.50
C PHE A 368 -49.12 -0.24 -8.07
N LEU A 369 -49.49 -1.52 -8.18
CA LEU A 369 -50.80 -1.92 -8.70
C LEU A 369 -51.95 -1.54 -7.76
N LEU A 370 -51.79 -1.72 -6.45
CA LEU A 370 -52.77 -1.27 -5.44
C LEU A 370 -53.02 0.24 -5.59
N ARG A 371 -51.96 1.03 -5.73
CA ARG A 371 -52.06 2.47 -5.96
C ARG A 371 -52.76 2.80 -7.27
N PHE A 372 -52.33 2.23 -8.39
CA PHE A 372 -52.89 2.54 -9.70
C PHE A 372 -54.34 2.08 -9.85
N PHE A 373 -54.73 0.95 -9.29
CA PHE A 373 -56.12 0.47 -9.32
C PHE A 373 -57.03 1.33 -8.44
N ALA A 374 -56.55 1.79 -7.28
CA ALA A 374 -57.27 2.79 -6.48
C ALA A 374 -57.47 4.10 -7.27
N GLU A 375 -56.47 4.53 -8.06
CA GLU A 375 -56.51 5.71 -8.93
C GLU A 375 -57.21 5.50 -10.29
N GLY A 376 -57.85 4.34 -10.51
CA GLY A 376 -58.71 4.12 -11.68
C GLY A 376 -58.08 3.39 -12.86
N ALA A 377 -56.87 2.83 -12.73
CA ALA A 377 -56.35 1.88 -13.73
C ALA A 377 -57.21 0.60 -13.78
N THR A 378 -57.20 -0.08 -14.93
CA THR A 378 -57.98 -1.32 -15.14
C THR A 378 -57.06 -2.53 -15.21
N ARG A 379 -57.57 -3.70 -14.79
CA ARG A 379 -56.81 -4.97 -14.83
C ARG A 379 -56.44 -5.39 -16.25
N GLU A 380 -57.29 -5.07 -17.23
CA GLU A 380 -57.09 -5.42 -18.64
C GLU A 380 -55.81 -4.80 -19.21
N SER A 381 -55.36 -3.69 -18.61
CA SER A 381 -54.11 -3.02 -18.99
C SER A 381 -52.86 -3.87 -18.69
N TYR A 382 -52.94 -4.83 -17.76
CA TYR A 382 -51.81 -5.64 -17.29
C TYR A 382 -51.97 -7.15 -17.58
N ALA A 383 -53.16 -7.60 -17.94
CA ALA A 383 -53.50 -9.03 -18.14
C ALA A 383 -52.70 -9.73 -19.26
N ALA A 384 -52.05 -8.98 -20.15
CA ALA A 384 -51.15 -9.54 -21.16
C ALA A 384 -49.81 -10.02 -20.57
N TYR A 385 -49.42 -9.52 -19.39
CA TYR A 385 -48.10 -9.75 -18.79
C TYR A 385 -48.18 -10.41 -17.41
N LEU A 386 -49.26 -10.15 -16.67
CA LEU A 386 -49.48 -10.66 -15.31
C LEU A 386 -50.70 -11.58 -15.30
N ARG A 387 -50.65 -12.63 -14.48
CA ARG A 387 -51.72 -13.63 -14.45
C ARG A 387 -53.03 -13.04 -13.93
N GLU A 388 -54.10 -13.34 -14.64
CA GLU A 388 -55.44 -12.86 -14.30
C GLU A 388 -55.92 -13.35 -12.92
N ASP A 389 -55.53 -14.56 -12.50
CA ASP A 389 -55.89 -15.13 -11.18
C ASP A 389 -55.16 -14.46 -10.01
N TRP A 390 -54.06 -13.75 -10.26
CA TRP A 390 -53.37 -12.92 -9.27
C TRP A 390 -53.82 -11.45 -9.34
N LEU A 391 -54.09 -10.93 -10.54
CA LEU A 391 -54.58 -9.55 -10.73
C LEU A 391 -56.00 -9.33 -10.18
N LYS A 392 -56.92 -10.27 -10.38
CA LYS A 392 -58.31 -10.17 -9.90
C LYS A 392 -58.42 -9.91 -8.39
N PRO A 393 -57.81 -10.74 -7.51
CA PRO A 393 -57.90 -10.50 -6.07
C PRO A 393 -57.18 -9.21 -5.65
N LEU A 394 -56.07 -8.85 -6.31
CA LEU A 394 -55.34 -7.61 -6.03
C LEU A 394 -56.14 -6.35 -6.44
N PHE A 395 -56.86 -6.41 -7.57
CA PHE A 395 -57.74 -5.34 -8.02
C PHE A 395 -58.92 -5.15 -7.06
N ALA A 396 -59.55 -6.24 -6.63
CA ALA A 396 -60.61 -6.22 -5.63
C ALA A 396 -60.10 -5.66 -4.30
N GLU A 397 -58.91 -6.09 -3.84
CA GLU A 397 -58.24 -5.56 -2.65
C GLU A 397 -58.03 -4.04 -2.76
N ALA A 398 -57.50 -3.55 -3.89
CA ALA A 398 -57.28 -2.12 -4.11
C ALA A 398 -58.57 -1.31 -4.04
N LYS A 399 -59.64 -1.76 -4.71
CA LYS A 399 -60.93 -1.07 -4.72
C LYS A 399 -61.62 -1.09 -3.35
N LEU A 400 -61.61 -2.23 -2.67
CA LEU A 400 -62.21 -2.41 -1.35
C LEU A 400 -61.47 -1.59 -0.29
N THR A 401 -60.13 -1.61 -0.30
CA THR A 401 -59.33 -0.86 0.68
C THR A 401 -59.35 0.66 0.44
N ALA A 402 -59.52 1.10 -0.81
CA ALA A 402 -59.70 2.52 -1.16
C ALA A 402 -61.16 3.01 -1.05
N GLY A 403 -62.14 2.12 -0.88
CA GLY A 403 -63.56 2.47 -0.87
C GLY A 403 -64.09 2.98 -2.22
N ALA A 404 -63.52 2.50 -3.33
CA ALA A 404 -63.83 2.97 -4.68
C ALA A 404 -64.78 2.02 -5.43
N GLY A 405 -65.87 2.53 -5.99
CA GLY A 405 -66.85 1.72 -6.75
C GLY A 405 -67.88 1.01 -5.85
N ASP A 406 -68.57 0.00 -6.38
CA ASP A 406 -69.56 -0.79 -5.64
C ASP A 406 -68.89 -1.98 -4.93
N PRO A 407 -68.91 -2.04 -3.57
CA PRO A 407 -68.31 -3.15 -2.82
C PRO A 407 -68.85 -4.53 -3.21
N GLU A 408 -70.12 -4.65 -3.58
CA GLU A 408 -70.72 -5.95 -3.95
C GLU A 408 -70.06 -6.54 -5.20
N GLU A 409 -69.74 -5.69 -6.18
CA GLU A 409 -69.01 -6.06 -7.39
C GLU A 409 -67.62 -6.61 -7.05
N TRP A 410 -66.91 -5.95 -6.13
CA TRP A 410 -65.54 -6.35 -5.76
C TRP A 410 -65.50 -7.57 -4.84
N PHE A 411 -66.48 -7.74 -3.95
CA PHE A 411 -66.60 -8.95 -3.14
C PHE A 411 -66.81 -10.20 -4.01
N SER A 412 -67.51 -10.07 -5.14
CA SER A 412 -67.73 -11.18 -6.08
C SER A 412 -66.45 -11.70 -6.76
N LEU A 413 -65.36 -10.92 -6.74
CA LEU A 413 -64.05 -11.28 -7.30
C LEU A 413 -63.14 -12.01 -6.30
N LEU A 414 -63.57 -12.15 -5.04
CA LEU A 414 -62.82 -12.78 -3.95
C LEU A 414 -63.59 -13.97 -3.38
N GLU A 415 -62.86 -15.01 -2.97
CA GLU A 415 -63.45 -16.10 -2.18
C GLU A 415 -63.91 -15.57 -0.81
N PRO A 416 -65.00 -16.09 -0.23
CA PRO A 416 -65.52 -15.60 1.06
C PRO A 416 -64.48 -15.59 2.19
N ALA A 417 -63.61 -16.59 2.23
CA ALA A 417 -62.52 -16.67 3.20
C ALA A 417 -61.48 -15.55 3.00
N ALA A 418 -61.20 -15.16 1.75
CA ALA A 418 -60.28 -14.07 1.44
C ALA A 418 -60.88 -12.70 1.79
N VAL A 419 -62.19 -12.50 1.61
CA VAL A 419 -62.90 -11.29 2.07
C VAL A 419 -62.84 -11.17 3.59
N GLN A 420 -63.11 -12.26 4.31
CA GLN A 420 -63.05 -12.27 5.77
C GLN A 420 -61.62 -12.03 6.27
N ALA A 421 -60.62 -12.71 5.68
CA ALA A 421 -59.21 -12.48 5.99
C ALA A 421 -58.80 -11.02 5.72
N LEU A 422 -59.23 -10.44 4.59
CA LEU A 422 -58.96 -9.04 4.28
C LEU A 422 -59.66 -8.13 5.31
N LYS A 423 -60.88 -8.41 5.75
CA LYS A 423 -61.58 -7.61 6.76
C LYS A 423 -60.89 -7.67 8.13
N ASP A 424 -60.45 -8.86 8.54
CA ASP A 424 -59.79 -9.09 9.83
C ASP A 424 -58.33 -8.60 9.85
N ARG A 425 -57.68 -8.48 8.68
CA ARG A 425 -56.30 -7.99 8.56
C ARG A 425 -56.14 -6.60 9.17
N VAL A 426 -55.18 -6.46 10.08
CA VAL A 426 -54.80 -5.20 10.69
C VAL A 426 -53.55 -4.68 9.99
N ASP A 427 -53.65 -3.49 9.38
CA ASP A 427 -52.51 -2.86 8.71
C ASP A 427 -52.08 -1.66 9.57
N LEU A 428 -50.83 -1.67 10.03
CA LEU A 428 -50.14 -0.54 10.67
C LEU A 428 -48.81 -0.38 9.95
N GLU A 429 -48.80 0.22 8.77
CA GLU A 429 -47.62 0.22 7.90
C GLU A 429 -47.09 1.63 7.70
N PHE A 430 -45.80 1.84 7.96
CA PHE A 430 -45.17 3.13 7.66
C PHE A 430 -45.24 3.41 6.16
N ALA A 431 -45.64 4.62 5.83
CA ALA A 431 -45.63 5.09 4.47
C ALA A 431 -44.18 5.08 3.94
N PRO A 432 -43.94 4.61 2.70
CA PRO A 432 -42.58 4.52 2.15
C PRO A 432 -41.93 5.89 1.96
N GLU A 433 -42.71 6.98 1.99
CA GLU A 433 -42.23 8.36 1.88
C GLU A 433 -41.74 8.98 3.19
N ASN A 434 -41.81 8.23 4.31
CA ASN A 434 -41.28 8.73 5.57
C ASN A 434 -39.76 8.96 5.47
N PRO A 435 -39.26 10.13 5.87
CA PRO A 435 -37.84 10.44 5.74
C PRO A 435 -37.00 9.57 6.68
N ALA A 436 -35.91 9.02 6.15
CA ALA A 436 -34.95 8.23 6.93
C ALA A 436 -33.91 9.11 7.66
N THR A 437 -33.87 10.41 7.39
CA THR A 437 -32.94 11.36 8.04
C THR A 437 -33.68 12.59 8.51
N PHE A 438 -33.30 13.11 9.68
CA PHE A 438 -33.88 14.31 10.29
C PHE A 438 -32.75 15.18 10.84
N ALA A 439 -32.67 16.43 10.40
CA ALA A 439 -31.84 17.44 11.05
C ALA A 439 -32.43 17.81 12.42
N PRO A 440 -31.63 18.34 13.37
CA PRO A 440 -32.12 18.74 14.69
C PRO A 440 -33.34 19.68 14.65
N GLU A 441 -33.38 20.60 13.69
CA GLU A 441 -34.46 21.56 13.52
C GLU A 441 -35.68 21.01 12.76
N ASP A 442 -35.58 19.84 12.13
CA ASP A 442 -36.66 19.30 11.31
C ASP A 442 -37.86 18.88 12.19
N PRO A 443 -39.10 19.22 11.78
CA PRO A 443 -40.28 18.67 12.42
C PRO A 443 -40.38 17.17 12.12
N VAL A 444 -40.69 16.37 13.14
CA VAL A 444 -40.88 14.92 12.93
C VAL A 444 -42.34 14.68 12.57
N LYS A 445 -42.58 14.34 11.30
CA LYS A 445 -43.88 13.93 10.77
C LYS A 445 -43.78 12.51 10.22
N LEU A 446 -44.63 11.61 10.71
CA LEU A 446 -44.71 10.22 10.24
C LEU A 446 -46.10 9.93 9.67
N ASP A 447 -46.13 9.40 8.46
CA ASP A 447 -47.33 8.90 7.82
C ASP A 447 -47.44 7.38 8.01
N LEU A 448 -48.62 6.92 8.42
CA LEU A 448 -48.93 5.51 8.67
C LEU A 448 -50.22 5.14 7.93
N PHE A 449 -50.22 4.02 7.22
CA PHE A 449 -51.44 3.39 6.72
C PHE A 449 -52.08 2.57 7.84
N VAL A 450 -53.33 2.89 8.16
CA VAL A 450 -54.11 2.29 9.25
C VAL A 450 -55.33 1.58 8.67
N LYS A 451 -55.51 0.30 9.00
CA LYS A 451 -56.67 -0.52 8.64
C LYS A 451 -57.07 -1.42 9.81
N ASN A 452 -58.37 -1.54 10.07
CA ASN A 452 -58.92 -2.38 11.14
C ASN A 452 -58.29 -2.12 12.52
N ALA A 453 -58.02 -0.85 12.85
CA ALA A 453 -57.46 -0.44 14.12
C ALA A 453 -58.22 0.78 14.67
N GLY A 454 -59.48 0.58 15.07
CA GLY A 454 -60.36 1.68 15.53
C GLY A 454 -59.86 2.43 16.77
N LYS A 455 -58.90 1.87 17.52
CA LYS A 455 -58.12 2.58 18.53
C LYS A 455 -56.63 2.36 18.27
N LEU A 456 -55.90 3.45 18.15
CA LEU A 456 -54.45 3.47 17.95
C LEU A 456 -53.80 4.24 19.10
N MET A 457 -52.87 3.60 19.79
CA MET A 457 -52.08 4.20 20.85
C MET A 457 -50.68 4.46 20.32
N VAL A 458 -50.20 5.69 20.48
CA VAL A 458 -48.85 6.11 20.07
C VAL A 458 -48.07 6.45 21.33
N LYS A 459 -46.98 5.73 21.56
CA LYS A 459 -46.09 5.92 22.71
C LYS A 459 -44.74 6.44 22.25
N ILE A 460 -44.23 7.45 22.94
CA ILE A 460 -42.96 8.10 22.61
C ILE A 460 -41.99 7.87 23.77
N TYR A 461 -40.83 7.29 23.47
CA TYR A 461 -39.77 7.00 24.42
C TYR A 461 -38.51 7.75 24.04
N GLU A 462 -38.02 8.65 24.88
CA GLU A 462 -36.72 9.29 24.74
C GLU A 462 -35.65 8.36 25.36
N ILE A 463 -34.66 7.99 24.56
CA ILE A 463 -33.65 7.02 24.98
C ILE A 463 -32.44 7.76 25.56
N ASN A 464 -32.01 7.36 26.76
CA ASN A 464 -30.74 7.81 27.32
C ASN A 464 -29.58 7.13 26.57
N ALA A 465 -29.14 7.79 25.50
CA ALA A 465 -28.13 7.28 24.59
C ALA A 465 -26.80 7.02 25.31
N LEU A 466 -26.37 7.89 26.23
CA LEU A 466 -25.12 7.72 26.98
C LEU A 466 -25.09 6.40 27.75
N ASN A 467 -26.09 6.14 28.58
CA ASN A 467 -26.14 4.91 29.38
C ASN A 467 -26.24 3.66 28.49
N TYR A 468 -27.02 3.73 27.42
CA TYR A 468 -27.12 2.63 26.46
C TYR A 468 -25.76 2.31 25.81
N TYR A 469 -25.04 3.33 25.33
CA TYR A 469 -23.76 3.14 24.65
C TYR A 469 -22.66 2.64 25.60
N LEU A 470 -22.64 3.11 26.85
CA LEU A 470 -21.69 2.63 27.87
C LEU A 470 -21.90 1.16 28.23
N ASP A 471 -23.16 0.72 28.31
CA ASP A 471 -23.54 -0.65 28.70
C ASP A 471 -23.45 -1.63 27.51
N GLN A 472 -24.09 -1.30 26.39
CA GLN A 472 -24.28 -2.20 25.25
C GLN A 472 -23.15 -2.13 24.22
N LYS A 473 -22.36 -1.05 24.19
CA LYS A 473 -21.21 -0.83 23.28
C LYS A 473 -21.53 -1.05 21.80
N ARG A 474 -22.77 -0.73 21.40
CA ARG A 474 -23.27 -0.84 20.03
C ARG A 474 -24.22 0.30 19.72
N GLU A 475 -24.47 0.51 18.43
CA GLU A 475 -25.39 1.54 17.95
C GLU A 475 -26.85 1.21 18.32
N LEU A 476 -27.68 2.23 18.60
CA LEU A 476 -29.12 2.01 18.87
C LEU A 476 -29.80 1.39 17.63
N ASN A 477 -30.72 0.46 17.86
CA ASN A 477 -31.43 -0.26 16.80
C ASN A 477 -32.88 -0.56 17.23
N THR A 478 -33.69 -1.12 16.34
CA THR A 478 -35.13 -1.39 16.56
C THR A 478 -35.38 -2.54 17.54
N ASP A 479 -34.36 -3.35 17.81
CA ASP A 479 -34.35 -4.47 18.78
C ASP A 479 -34.30 -4.02 20.25
N LEU A 480 -34.40 -2.71 20.53
CA LEU A 480 -34.41 -2.17 21.89
C LEU A 480 -35.60 -2.72 22.71
N ASN A 481 -35.31 -3.32 23.87
CA ASN A 481 -36.34 -3.75 24.80
C ASN A 481 -36.92 -2.54 25.55
N LEU A 482 -38.23 -2.33 25.41
CA LEU A 482 -38.97 -1.24 26.07
C LEU A 482 -39.78 -1.72 27.29
N ASP A 483 -39.73 -3.01 27.60
CA ASP A 483 -40.51 -3.59 28.69
C ASP A 483 -40.07 -3.02 30.04
N GLY A 484 -41.05 -2.54 30.81
CA GLY A 484 -40.81 -1.87 32.09
C GLY A 484 -40.42 -0.38 31.98
N LEU A 485 -40.27 0.18 30.77
CA LEU A 485 -40.08 1.61 30.57
C LEU A 485 -41.42 2.36 30.52
N THR A 486 -41.46 3.55 31.11
CA THR A 486 -42.62 4.45 31.03
C THR A 486 -42.44 5.41 29.85
N PRO A 487 -43.41 5.54 28.94
CA PRO A 487 -43.31 6.48 27.82
C PRO A 487 -43.27 7.93 28.33
N ASN A 488 -42.49 8.78 27.65
CA ASN A 488 -42.40 10.21 27.92
C ASN A 488 -43.70 10.92 27.55
N ASP A 489 -44.37 10.46 26.48
CA ASP A 489 -45.67 10.94 26.04
C ASP A 489 -46.49 9.77 25.46
N GLU A 490 -47.80 9.80 25.68
CA GLU A 490 -48.74 8.79 25.20
C GLU A 490 -49.96 9.49 24.59
N GLN A 491 -50.24 9.19 23.33
CA GLN A 491 -51.35 9.75 22.56
C GLN A 491 -52.29 8.63 22.14
N ALA A 492 -53.60 8.89 22.19
CA ALA A 492 -54.62 7.94 21.77
C ALA A 492 -55.48 8.54 20.67
N PHE A 493 -55.65 7.79 19.59
CA PHE A 493 -56.45 8.16 18.43
C PHE A 493 -57.58 7.14 18.26
N GLU A 494 -58.80 7.62 18.00
CA GLU A 494 -59.95 6.78 17.69
C GLU A 494 -60.38 7.02 16.24
N PHE A 495 -60.67 5.95 15.52
CA PHE A 495 -61.09 5.97 14.12
C PHE A 495 -62.38 5.17 13.97
N ASP A 496 -63.35 5.71 13.22
CA ASP A 496 -64.63 5.05 12.91
C ASP A 496 -64.65 4.54 11.46
N ASP A 497 -63.46 4.30 10.87
CA ASP A 497 -63.34 3.77 9.52
C ASP A 497 -63.87 2.32 9.47
N PRO A 498 -64.63 1.94 8.42
CA PRO A 498 -64.98 0.54 8.21
C PRO A 498 -63.74 -0.37 8.21
N PRO A 499 -63.77 -1.57 8.81
CA PRO A 499 -62.60 -2.45 8.95
C PRO A 499 -61.87 -2.81 7.65
N ILE A 500 -62.55 -2.68 6.51
CA ILE A 500 -62.02 -2.99 5.18
C ILE A 500 -61.24 -1.81 4.57
N LEU A 501 -61.50 -0.57 4.98
CA LEU A 501 -60.84 0.62 4.43
C LEU A 501 -59.45 0.82 5.03
N ARG A 502 -58.48 1.14 4.18
CA ARG A 502 -57.11 1.49 4.55
C ARG A 502 -56.92 3.00 4.40
N ALA A 503 -56.74 3.70 5.51
CA ALA A 503 -56.60 5.16 5.54
C ALA A 503 -55.14 5.58 5.79
N ARG A 504 -54.63 6.57 5.05
CA ARG A 504 -53.35 7.23 5.36
C ARG A 504 -53.59 8.26 6.47
N ARG A 505 -52.84 8.16 7.57
CA ARG A 505 -52.90 9.08 8.72
C ARG A 505 -51.53 9.70 8.93
N SER A 506 -51.49 11.01 9.20
CA SER A 506 -50.27 11.76 9.50
C SER A 506 -50.19 12.09 10.98
N PHE A 507 -49.05 11.83 11.59
CA PHE A 507 -48.77 12.12 13.00
C PHE A 507 -47.59 13.07 13.11
N THR A 508 -47.74 14.13 13.89
CA THR A 508 -46.71 15.16 14.12
C THR A 508 -46.23 15.13 15.56
N PHE A 509 -44.92 15.26 15.76
CA PHE A 509 -44.28 15.15 17.07
C PHE A 509 -43.49 16.43 17.39
N ASP A 510 -44.22 17.52 17.63
CA ASP A 510 -43.62 18.85 17.82
C ASP A 510 -42.63 18.91 18.99
N SER A 511 -42.81 18.06 20.00
CA SER A 511 -41.94 17.93 21.18
C SER A 511 -40.51 17.47 20.86
N LEU A 512 -40.26 16.97 19.63
CA LEU A 512 -38.94 16.54 19.12
C LEU A 512 -38.26 17.61 18.26
N THR A 513 -38.94 18.69 17.89
CA THR A 513 -38.40 19.76 17.04
C THR A 513 -37.34 20.57 17.79
N GLY A 514 -36.22 20.92 17.15
CA GLY A 514 -35.11 21.67 17.76
C GLY A 514 -34.30 20.89 18.79
N LYS A 515 -34.44 19.55 18.84
CA LYS A 515 -33.73 18.68 19.78
C LYS A 515 -32.81 17.69 19.06
N ARG A 516 -31.68 17.39 19.72
CA ARG A 516 -30.79 16.26 19.39
C ARG A 516 -31.11 15.09 20.30
N GLY A 517 -31.08 13.88 19.79
CA GLY A 517 -31.39 12.68 20.57
C GLY A 517 -31.84 11.48 19.75
N ALA A 518 -32.29 10.44 20.45
CA ALA A 518 -32.89 9.26 19.86
C ALA A 518 -34.22 8.95 20.57
N TRP A 519 -35.26 8.71 19.78
CA TRP A 519 -36.60 8.41 20.27
C TRP A 519 -37.14 7.15 19.62
N VAL A 520 -37.82 6.31 20.41
CA VAL A 520 -38.62 5.21 19.88
C VAL A 520 -40.08 5.62 19.92
N ILE A 521 -40.74 5.61 18.76
CA ILE A 521 -42.17 5.90 18.60
C ILE A 521 -42.85 4.59 18.23
N GLU A 522 -43.74 4.12 19.11
CA GLU A 522 -44.44 2.85 18.95
C GLU A 522 -45.95 3.07 18.73
N PHE A 523 -46.46 2.53 17.62
CA PHE A 523 -47.85 2.60 17.19
C PHE A 523 -48.52 1.25 17.45
N ILE A 524 -49.47 1.20 18.38
CA ILE A 524 -50.11 -0.02 18.86
C ILE A 524 -51.61 0.02 18.60
N GLY A 525 -52.12 -0.94 17.84
CA GLY A 525 -53.54 -1.01 17.48
C GLY A 525 -53.99 -2.43 17.14
N ASN A 526 -55.13 -2.84 17.69
CA ASN A 526 -55.81 -4.12 17.41
C ASN A 526 -54.89 -5.36 17.34
N GLY A 527 -53.95 -5.50 18.29
CA GLY A 527 -53.04 -6.65 18.38
C GLY A 527 -51.73 -6.52 17.58
N ARG A 528 -51.53 -5.43 16.82
CA ARG A 528 -50.29 -5.15 16.09
C ARG A 528 -49.53 -3.93 16.62
N SER A 529 -48.22 -3.93 16.42
CA SER A 529 -47.29 -2.86 16.77
C SER A 529 -46.40 -2.49 15.58
N SER A 530 -46.15 -1.20 15.40
CA SER A 530 -45.15 -0.67 14.46
C SER A 530 -44.25 0.33 15.16
N ARG A 531 -42.96 0.30 14.85
CA ARG A 531 -41.93 1.04 15.57
C ARG A 531 -41.09 1.90 14.64
N ALA A 532 -40.93 3.16 15.00
CA ALA A 532 -39.96 4.07 14.41
C ALA A 532 -38.87 4.39 15.45
N LEU A 533 -37.60 4.17 15.12
CA LEU A 533 -36.46 4.73 15.84
C LEU A 533 -36.07 6.02 15.13
N ILE A 534 -36.38 7.17 15.73
CA ILE A 534 -36.06 8.50 15.21
C ILE A 534 -34.75 8.97 15.81
N ARG A 535 -33.80 9.35 14.94
CA ARG A 535 -32.48 9.86 15.36
C ARG A 535 -32.28 11.25 14.80
N LYS A 536 -31.90 12.20 15.66
CA LYS A 536 -31.63 13.59 15.28
C LYS A 536 -30.28 14.04 15.82
N GLY A 537 -29.41 14.46 14.90
CA GLY A 537 -28.02 14.83 15.20
C GLY A 537 -27.08 13.62 15.25
N LYS A 538 -25.78 13.89 15.16
CA LYS A 538 -24.71 12.90 15.30
C LYS A 538 -23.40 13.62 15.63
N LEU A 539 -22.74 13.20 16.70
CA LEU A 539 -21.38 13.65 16.97
C LEU A 539 -20.39 12.84 16.15
N GLN A 540 -19.33 13.50 15.73
CA GLN A 540 -18.19 12.91 15.05
C GLN A 540 -16.90 13.42 15.71
N TYR A 541 -15.76 12.87 15.29
CA TYR A 541 -14.47 13.31 15.79
C TYR A 541 -13.46 13.49 14.66
N LEU A 542 -12.54 14.43 14.85
CA LEU A 542 -11.22 14.38 14.21
C LEU A 542 -10.26 13.79 15.24
N SER A 543 -9.31 12.99 14.78
CA SER A 543 -8.22 12.52 15.64
C SER A 543 -6.89 12.79 14.99
N GLN A 544 -5.90 13.09 15.82
CA GLN A 544 -4.51 13.21 15.44
C GLN A 544 -3.69 12.49 16.50
N GLU A 545 -2.78 11.64 16.06
CA GLU A 545 -1.81 11.04 16.96
C GLU A 545 -0.74 12.08 17.31
N THR A 546 -0.38 12.15 18.59
CA THR A 546 0.58 13.10 19.14
C THR A 546 1.54 12.35 20.07
N PRO A 547 2.74 12.86 20.35
CA PRO A 547 3.67 12.19 21.27
C PRO A 547 3.08 11.89 22.67
N ALA A 548 2.02 12.59 23.10
CA ALA A 548 1.38 12.39 24.39
C ALA A 548 0.14 11.47 24.35
N GLY A 549 -0.20 10.90 23.18
CA GLY A 549 -1.40 10.09 22.95
C GLY A 549 -2.24 10.58 21.76
N VAL A 550 -3.51 10.18 21.71
CA VAL A 550 -4.44 10.53 20.63
C VAL A 550 -5.23 11.79 20.99
N ALA A 551 -4.98 12.89 20.28
CA ALA A 551 -5.73 14.13 20.40
C ALA A 551 -7.03 14.04 19.60
N LEU A 552 -8.17 14.30 20.25
CA LEU A 552 -9.50 14.24 19.67
C LEU A 552 -10.18 15.61 19.66
N ARG A 553 -10.87 15.89 18.57
CA ARG A 553 -11.74 17.06 18.42
C ARG A 553 -13.16 16.60 18.13
N VAL A 554 -14.10 16.81 19.05
CA VAL A 554 -15.51 16.43 18.83
C VAL A 554 -16.21 17.52 18.03
N LEU A 555 -16.87 17.11 16.95
CA LEU A 555 -17.66 17.98 16.07
C LEU A 555 -19.12 17.52 16.04
N THR A 556 -20.00 18.47 15.75
CA THR A 556 -21.43 18.21 15.50
C THR A 556 -21.68 17.79 14.06
N GLU A 557 -22.92 17.39 13.75
CA GLU A 557 -23.35 17.04 12.39
C GLU A 557 -23.15 18.17 11.36
N ALA A 558 -23.10 19.43 11.82
CA ALA A 558 -22.88 20.63 11.02
C ALA A 558 -21.40 20.97 10.77
N ASN A 559 -20.46 20.10 11.16
CA ASN A 559 -19.00 20.33 11.11
C ASN A 559 -18.51 21.45 12.05
N GLU A 560 -19.32 21.87 13.01
CA GLU A 560 -18.94 22.83 14.05
C GLU A 560 -18.40 22.12 15.30
N PRO A 561 -17.41 22.69 16.01
CA PRO A 561 -16.98 22.18 17.31
C PRO A 561 -18.12 22.00 18.32
N ALA A 562 -18.11 20.89 19.05
CA ALA A 562 -19.04 20.68 20.16
C ALA A 562 -18.79 21.71 21.28
N LYS A 563 -19.85 22.11 21.99
CA LYS A 563 -19.81 23.19 22.98
C LYS A 563 -19.31 22.73 24.35
N LYS A 564 -19.66 21.51 24.74
CA LYS A 564 -19.23 20.84 25.98
C LYS A 564 -18.70 19.44 25.68
N PRO A 565 -17.60 19.34 24.91
CA PRO A 565 -17.12 18.06 24.42
C PRO A 565 -16.57 17.19 25.57
N SER A 566 -16.93 15.91 25.58
CA SER A 566 -16.22 14.89 26.36
C SER A 566 -16.21 13.54 25.63
N VAL A 567 -15.27 12.67 25.99
CA VAL A 567 -15.15 11.32 25.42
C VAL A 567 -15.11 10.30 26.55
N TRP A 568 -15.99 9.31 26.51
CA TRP A 568 -15.95 8.16 27.42
C TRP A 568 -15.18 7.01 26.79
N PHE A 569 -14.15 6.56 27.50
CA PHE A 569 -13.32 5.43 27.11
C PHE A 569 -12.82 4.69 28.36
N GLY A 570 -12.80 3.35 28.32
CA GLY A 570 -12.32 2.54 29.46
C GLY A 570 -13.08 2.76 30.77
N GLY A 571 -14.35 3.17 30.71
CA GLY A 571 -15.16 3.51 31.89
C GLY A 571 -14.83 4.85 32.55
N ARG A 572 -13.98 5.67 31.92
CA ARG A 572 -13.60 7.01 32.37
C ARG A 572 -14.04 8.05 31.36
N GLU A 573 -14.37 9.24 31.85
CA GLU A 573 -14.66 10.40 31.03
C GLU A 573 -13.40 11.27 30.88
N PHE A 574 -13.07 11.62 29.64
CA PHE A 574 -11.98 12.52 29.27
C PHE A 574 -12.57 13.85 28.78
N ARG A 575 -12.03 14.95 29.26
CA ARG A 575 -12.46 16.32 28.93
C ARG A 575 -11.27 17.14 28.43
N PRO A 576 -11.50 18.25 27.72
CA PRO A 576 -10.43 19.18 27.38
C PRO A 576 -9.73 19.70 28.63
N ASN A 577 -8.45 20.01 28.51
CA ASN A 577 -7.66 20.61 29.59
C ASN A 577 -8.20 22.00 29.95
N GLU A 578 -8.05 22.40 31.22
CA GLU A 578 -8.45 23.75 31.65
C GLU A 578 -7.69 24.82 30.87
N GLY A 579 -8.42 25.77 30.27
CA GLY A 579 -7.86 26.86 29.46
C GLY A 579 -7.62 26.53 27.98
N ASP A 580 -7.87 25.29 27.55
CA ASP A 580 -7.84 24.95 26.12
C ASP A 580 -9.11 25.45 25.42
N GLU A 581 -9.04 26.66 24.85
CA GLU A 581 -10.09 27.22 23.98
C GLU A 581 -10.31 26.36 22.72
N THR A 582 -9.30 25.53 22.42
CA THR A 582 -9.34 24.20 21.82
C THR A 582 -10.73 23.79 21.43
N GLY A 583 -11.55 23.15 22.26
CA GLY A 583 -11.23 22.16 23.29
C GLY A 583 -10.89 20.80 22.66
N THR A 584 -9.61 20.44 22.76
CA THR A 584 -9.03 19.17 22.32
C THR A 584 -9.00 18.21 23.51
N ILE A 585 -9.33 16.95 23.28
CA ILE A 585 -9.38 15.90 24.31
C ILE A 585 -8.25 14.91 24.05
N LEU A 586 -7.33 14.75 25.00
CA LEU A 586 -6.22 13.83 24.88
C LEU A 586 -6.58 12.47 25.49
N LEU A 587 -6.53 11.40 24.69
CA LEU A 587 -6.59 10.03 25.16
C LEU A 587 -5.18 9.44 25.23
N PRO A 588 -4.81 8.71 26.30
CA PRO A 588 -3.51 8.05 26.38
C PRO A 588 -3.42 6.90 25.37
N TYR A 589 -2.20 6.48 25.04
CA TYR A 589 -1.96 5.25 24.29
C TYR A 589 -2.52 4.02 25.02
N SER A 590 -2.85 2.98 24.26
CA SER A 590 -3.51 1.78 24.79
C SER A 590 -2.54 0.61 24.92
N ASN A 591 -2.49 -0.02 26.10
CA ASN A 591 -1.79 -1.30 26.31
C ASN A 591 -2.54 -2.50 25.69
N ASP A 592 -3.72 -2.26 25.11
CA ASP A 592 -4.53 -3.21 24.34
C ASP A 592 -4.96 -2.52 23.04
N PRO A 593 -4.07 -2.40 22.04
CA PRO A 593 -4.30 -1.61 20.83
C PRO A 593 -5.40 -2.20 19.93
N GLY A 594 -5.94 -1.36 19.04
CA GLY A 594 -6.92 -1.71 18.01
C GLY A 594 -8.23 -0.93 18.12
N GLU A 595 -9.21 -1.30 17.29
CA GLU A 595 -10.53 -0.64 17.24
C GLU A 595 -11.28 -0.81 18.58
N LYS A 596 -11.56 0.30 19.27
CA LYS A 596 -12.35 0.35 20.51
C LYS A 596 -13.59 1.24 20.34
N PRO A 597 -14.73 0.88 20.96
CA PRO A 597 -15.87 1.77 21.03
C PRO A 597 -15.58 2.94 21.99
N VAL A 598 -15.88 4.15 21.55
CA VAL A 598 -15.83 5.39 22.33
C VAL A 598 -17.19 6.08 22.30
N VAL A 599 -17.58 6.73 23.39
CA VAL A 599 -18.82 7.52 23.42
C VAL A 599 -18.46 9.00 23.45
N LEU A 600 -18.76 9.69 22.36
CA LEU A 600 -18.60 11.15 22.26
C LEU A 600 -19.81 11.81 22.91
N THR A 601 -19.60 12.92 23.63
CA THR A 601 -20.69 13.71 24.21
C THR A 601 -20.53 15.20 23.96
N ASP A 602 -21.66 15.90 23.87
CA ASP A 602 -21.79 17.37 23.89
C ASP A 602 -22.90 17.74 24.88
N GLY A 603 -22.54 17.88 26.16
CA GLY A 603 -23.50 18.01 27.25
C GLY A 603 -24.32 16.73 27.44
N ASP A 604 -25.63 16.78 27.15
CA ASP A 604 -26.56 15.66 27.36
C ASP A 604 -26.74 14.77 26.11
N PHE A 605 -26.16 15.17 24.96
CA PHE A 605 -26.24 14.41 23.71
C PHE A 605 -25.00 13.54 23.52
N SER A 606 -25.20 12.29 23.10
CA SER A 606 -24.11 11.33 22.93
C SER A 606 -24.21 10.57 21.61
N SER A 607 -23.07 10.17 21.07
CA SER A 607 -22.97 9.25 19.93
C SER A 607 -21.87 8.22 20.19
N ILE A 608 -22.09 6.97 19.78
CA ILE A 608 -21.05 5.95 19.80
C ILE A 608 -20.26 5.98 18.49
N GLU A 609 -18.95 5.94 18.60
CA GLU A 609 -18.04 5.85 17.48
C GLU A 609 -16.97 4.79 17.76
N TRP A 610 -16.25 4.38 16.72
CA TRP A 610 -15.15 3.43 16.84
C TRP A 610 -13.86 4.17 16.55
N LEU A 611 -12.91 4.07 17.49
CA LEU A 611 -11.61 4.71 17.40
C LEU A 611 -10.55 3.61 17.41
N ASP A 612 -9.65 3.65 16.43
CA ASP A 612 -8.45 2.84 16.47
C ASP A 612 -7.47 3.48 17.46
N LEU A 613 -7.21 2.80 18.57
CA LEU A 613 -6.29 3.27 19.59
C LEU A 613 -4.96 2.51 19.45
N PRO A 614 -3.87 3.19 19.08
CA PRO A 614 -2.59 2.53 18.89
C PRO A 614 -1.91 2.22 20.23
N ALA A 615 -0.94 1.30 20.18
CA ALA A 615 0.03 1.12 21.25
C ALA A 615 0.99 2.30 21.26
N GLU A 616 1.84 2.43 22.27
CA GLU A 616 2.94 3.38 22.23
C GLU A 616 4.16 2.71 21.57
N ASN A 617 4.50 3.08 20.34
CA ASN A 617 5.70 2.59 19.66
C ASN A 617 6.58 3.77 19.24
N TYR A 618 7.87 3.67 19.54
CA TYR A 618 8.88 4.64 19.11
C TYR A 618 9.76 4.02 18.03
N GLU A 619 10.10 4.82 17.02
CA GLU A 619 10.99 4.44 15.93
C GLU A 619 11.93 5.61 15.66
N LEU A 620 13.23 5.36 15.71
CA LEU A 620 14.25 6.32 15.30
C LEU A 620 14.65 5.97 13.87
N GLU A 621 14.57 6.95 12.99
CA GLU A 621 15.18 6.91 11.66
C GLU A 621 16.23 8.02 11.58
N ALA A 622 17.38 7.74 10.99
CA ALA A 622 18.47 8.68 10.82
C ALA A 622 19.00 8.62 9.39
N GLY A 623 18.90 9.74 8.67
CA GLY A 623 19.63 9.88 7.42
C GLY A 623 21.11 10.09 7.70
N PHE A 624 21.98 9.23 7.17
CA PHE A 624 23.44 9.36 7.28
C PHE A 624 24.03 9.77 5.94
N HIS A 625 24.94 10.75 5.95
CA HIS A 625 25.67 11.12 4.74
C HIS A 625 27.14 11.42 5.03
N VAL A 626 28.01 10.75 4.28
CA VAL A 626 29.41 11.10 4.08
C VAL A 626 29.72 11.01 2.60
N ASP A 627 30.48 11.96 2.08
CA ASP A 627 30.89 11.91 0.67
C ASP A 627 32.07 10.94 0.49
N ARG A 628 32.00 10.10 -0.53
CA ARG A 628 33.03 9.10 -0.82
C ARG A 628 34.43 9.70 -1.06
N GLU A 629 34.53 10.88 -1.66
CA GLU A 629 35.79 11.61 -1.89
C GLU A 629 36.26 12.39 -0.65
N ASN A 630 35.53 12.35 0.47
CA ASN A 630 36.04 12.81 1.77
C ASN A 630 36.70 11.69 2.59
N LEU A 631 36.43 10.42 2.26
CA LEU A 631 37.03 9.26 2.92
C LEU A 631 38.45 8.98 2.40
N LEU A 632 39.32 10.01 2.39
CA LEU A 632 40.71 9.88 1.98
C LEU A 632 41.61 9.55 3.18
N PRO A 633 42.56 8.61 3.06
CA PRO A 633 43.47 8.23 4.15
C PRO A 633 44.14 9.42 4.82
N GLY A 634 44.06 9.44 6.16
CA GLY A 634 44.66 10.44 7.04
C GLY A 634 43.98 11.81 7.03
N SER A 635 42.92 12.00 6.24
CA SER A 635 42.15 13.23 6.18
C SER A 635 41.07 13.30 7.28
N ARG A 636 40.36 14.44 7.34
CA ARG A 636 39.20 14.62 8.22
C ARG A 636 37.94 14.61 7.36
N ALA A 637 37.02 13.70 7.66
CA ALA A 637 35.74 13.58 7.00
C ALA A 637 34.61 14.04 7.94
N ARG A 638 33.52 14.53 7.36
CA ARG A 638 32.32 14.95 8.10
C ARG A 638 31.15 14.06 7.77
N ILE A 639 30.54 13.49 8.81
CA ILE A 639 29.27 12.76 8.74
C ILE A 639 28.16 13.74 9.11
N ALA A 640 27.15 13.82 8.26
CA ALA A 640 25.88 14.47 8.57
C ALA A 640 24.87 13.42 9.01
N VAL A 641 24.17 13.70 10.10
CA VAL A 641 23.12 12.85 10.68
C VAL A 641 21.84 13.66 10.76
N ARG A 642 20.78 13.19 10.09
CA ARG A 642 19.44 13.76 10.16
C ARG A 642 18.52 12.85 10.99
N PRO A 643 18.47 13.02 12.33
CA PRO A 643 17.61 12.20 13.17
C PRO A 643 16.14 12.58 13.02
N ARG A 644 15.27 11.58 12.97
CA ARG A 644 13.82 11.69 12.97
C ARG A 644 13.29 10.67 13.96
N LEU A 645 12.55 11.15 14.94
CA LEU A 645 11.85 10.28 15.87
C LEU A 645 10.40 10.18 15.42
N PHE A 646 9.85 8.98 15.40
CA PHE A 646 8.45 8.72 15.16
C PHE A 646 7.81 8.09 16.38
N VAL A 647 6.56 8.49 16.66
CA VAL A 647 5.68 7.83 17.62
C VAL A 647 4.47 7.33 16.82
N ASN A 648 4.37 6.01 16.64
CA ASN A 648 3.39 5.37 15.75
C ASN A 648 3.34 5.97 14.33
N GLY A 649 4.51 6.26 13.76
CA GLY A 649 4.61 6.86 12.42
C GLY A 649 4.25 8.34 12.33
N GLN A 650 3.99 9.03 13.45
CA GLN A 650 3.92 10.50 13.49
C GLN A 650 5.23 11.10 13.99
N PRO A 651 5.71 12.22 13.42
CA PRO A 651 6.93 12.87 13.89
C PRO A 651 6.85 13.29 15.36
N GLY A 652 7.81 12.82 16.14
CA GLY A 652 8.09 13.16 17.52
C GLY A 652 9.31 14.07 17.65
N ALA A 653 9.46 14.71 18.81
CA ALA A 653 10.62 15.56 19.06
C ALA A 653 11.86 14.70 19.33
N VAL A 654 12.93 14.88 18.55
CA VAL A 654 14.23 14.21 18.78
C VAL A 654 14.85 14.52 20.15
N ALA A 655 14.39 15.57 20.83
CA ALA A 655 14.78 15.90 22.20
C ALA A 655 14.26 14.91 23.25
N LEU A 656 13.34 14.00 22.88
CA LEU A 656 12.89 12.90 23.74
C LEU A 656 13.93 11.77 23.83
N ILE A 657 14.93 11.75 22.95
CA ILE A 657 16.00 10.75 22.96
C ILE A 657 17.01 11.14 24.05
N GLU A 658 17.05 10.34 25.10
CA GLU A 658 17.99 10.42 26.22
C GLU A 658 19.30 9.72 25.89
N GLU A 659 20.39 10.28 26.41
CA GLU A 659 21.76 9.74 26.25
C GLU A 659 22.11 9.38 24.78
N PRO A 660 21.85 10.26 23.79
CA PRO A 660 22.15 9.96 22.39
C PRO A 660 23.64 9.70 22.21
N GLU A 661 23.99 8.64 21.48
CA GLU A 661 25.36 8.20 21.21
C GLU A 661 25.53 7.95 19.71
N LEU A 662 26.55 8.56 19.11
CA LEU A 662 26.96 8.25 17.74
C LEU A 662 28.16 7.29 17.79
N VAL A 663 28.03 6.13 17.17
CA VAL A 663 29.08 5.12 17.07
C VAL A 663 29.57 5.06 15.62
N ILE A 664 30.87 5.20 15.43
CA ILE A 664 31.52 5.11 14.13
C ILE A 664 32.53 3.97 14.20
N ARG A 665 32.27 2.89 13.47
CA ARG A 665 33.18 1.75 13.34
C ARG A 665 33.82 1.80 11.97
N SER A 666 35.14 1.82 11.95
CA SER A 666 35.94 1.75 10.73
C SER A 666 36.70 0.45 10.68
N THR A 667 36.66 -0.23 9.54
CA THR A 667 37.41 -1.47 9.29
C THR A 667 38.42 -1.24 8.18
N ASP A 668 39.67 -1.62 8.43
CA ASP A 668 40.74 -1.53 7.45
C ASP A 668 40.87 -2.79 6.57
N LEU A 669 41.72 -2.71 5.55
CA LEU A 669 41.97 -3.78 4.59
C LEU A 669 42.48 -5.10 5.23
N ASP A 670 43.07 -5.05 6.43
CA ASP A 670 43.53 -6.24 7.15
C ASP A 670 42.45 -6.83 8.09
N GLY A 671 41.26 -6.21 8.13
CA GLY A 671 40.15 -6.60 8.98
C GLY A 671 40.28 -6.08 10.41
N VAL A 672 41.13 -5.08 10.66
CA VAL A 672 41.27 -4.45 11.97
C VAL A 672 40.17 -3.41 12.14
N GLU A 673 39.41 -3.54 13.21
CA GLU A 673 38.35 -2.60 13.57
C GLU A 673 38.85 -1.53 14.54
N SER A 674 38.43 -0.29 14.29
CA SER A 674 38.54 0.83 15.23
C SER A 674 37.15 1.42 15.45
N VAL A 675 36.81 1.74 16.71
CA VAL A 675 35.49 2.24 17.09
C VAL A 675 35.64 3.58 17.80
N GLU A 676 35.01 4.61 17.26
CA GLU A 676 34.84 5.91 17.89
C GLU A 676 33.40 6.04 18.42
N THR A 677 33.27 6.18 19.74
CA THR A 677 31.98 6.45 20.41
C THR A 677 31.92 7.92 20.82
N VAL A 678 30.89 8.62 20.38
CA VAL A 678 30.61 10.02 20.71
C VAL A 678 29.40 10.08 21.67
N PRO A 679 29.62 10.08 22.99
CA PRO A 679 28.53 10.12 23.96
C PRO A 679 27.90 11.52 24.01
N ASN A 680 26.60 11.58 24.30
CA ASN A 680 25.81 12.82 24.33
C ASN A 680 25.88 13.59 23.01
N PHE A 681 25.79 12.87 21.89
CA PHE A 681 25.80 13.45 20.56
C PHE A 681 24.61 14.41 20.40
N LYS A 682 24.88 15.66 20.03
CA LYS A 682 23.85 16.71 20.03
C LYS A 682 22.94 16.55 18.83
N LEU A 683 21.69 16.19 19.09
CA LEU A 683 20.63 16.13 18.08
C LEU A 683 19.91 17.48 17.95
N PHE A 684 19.53 17.81 16.73
CA PHE A 684 18.77 19.01 16.41
C PHE A 684 17.55 18.62 15.58
N GLY A 685 16.39 19.18 15.92
CA GLY A 685 15.21 19.03 15.05
C GLY A 685 15.26 19.96 13.84
N ASP A 686 16.09 21.01 13.87
CA ASP A 686 16.06 22.15 12.93
C ASP A 686 17.17 22.17 11.89
N ARG A 687 18.06 21.18 11.95
CA ARG A 687 19.26 21.06 11.12
C ARG A 687 19.89 19.70 11.34
N GLU A 688 20.83 19.35 10.48
CA GLU A 688 21.60 18.12 10.57
C GLU A 688 22.70 18.25 11.62
N SER A 689 22.89 17.17 12.36
CA SER A 689 23.94 17.03 13.36
C SER A 689 25.22 16.60 12.64
N ILE A 690 26.32 17.33 12.82
CA ILE A 690 27.57 17.09 12.09
C ILE A 690 28.65 16.61 13.05
N HIS A 691 29.30 15.49 12.74
CA HIS A 691 30.49 15.01 13.43
C HIS A 691 31.68 14.96 12.46
N GLU A 692 32.86 15.33 12.95
CA GLU A 692 34.11 15.24 12.20
C GLU A 692 34.98 14.14 12.81
N PHE A 693 35.40 13.18 11.98
CA PHE A 693 36.27 12.08 12.40
C PHE A 693 37.50 12.00 11.50
N ARG A 694 38.54 11.33 11.99
CA ARG A 694 39.77 11.09 11.21
C ARG A 694 39.62 9.79 10.43
N VAL A 695 39.84 9.85 9.12
CA VAL A 695 39.80 8.68 8.24
C VAL A 695 41.04 7.82 8.49
N PRO A 696 40.90 6.56 8.93
CA PRO A 696 42.03 5.64 9.08
C PRO A 696 42.75 5.39 7.76
N GLU A 697 44.01 4.94 7.84
CA GLU A 697 44.71 4.44 6.66
C GLU A 697 44.05 3.14 6.19
N ARG A 698 44.05 2.87 4.88
CA ARG A 698 43.56 1.61 4.29
C ARG A 698 42.12 1.24 4.67
N LEU A 699 41.26 2.25 4.93
CA LEU A 699 39.84 2.07 5.22
C LEU A 699 39.14 1.32 4.08
N VAL A 700 38.38 0.26 4.40
CA VAL A 700 37.55 -0.49 3.44
C VAL A 700 36.07 -0.50 3.78
N SER A 701 35.70 -0.24 5.04
CA SER A 701 34.31 -0.03 5.41
C SER A 701 34.12 0.89 6.61
N LEU A 702 32.93 1.48 6.71
CA LEU A 702 32.51 2.38 7.77
C LEU A 702 31.06 2.05 8.17
N ASP A 703 30.83 1.60 9.40
CA ASP A 703 29.50 1.50 10.01
C ASP A 703 29.25 2.75 10.88
N VAL A 704 28.08 3.35 10.74
CA VAL A 704 27.67 4.52 11.52
C VAL A 704 26.32 4.23 12.17
N ALA A 705 26.24 4.30 13.49
CA ALA A 705 25.00 4.04 14.23
C ALA A 705 24.68 5.20 15.19
N LEU A 706 23.41 5.59 15.25
CA LEU A 706 22.86 6.52 16.23
C LEU A 706 21.99 5.76 17.23
N ASN A 707 22.41 5.76 18.49
CA ASN A 707 21.74 5.07 19.59
C ASN A 707 21.16 6.06 20.59
N GLY A 708 20.14 5.65 21.34
CA GLY A 708 19.62 6.40 22.49
C GLY A 708 18.51 5.66 23.23
N GLY A 709 17.95 6.28 24.27
CA GLY A 709 16.81 5.74 25.00
C GLY A 709 15.64 6.70 25.07
N ILE A 710 14.43 6.19 25.21
CA ILE A 710 13.21 6.98 25.36
C ILE A 710 12.41 6.43 26.54
N GLU A 711 11.93 7.29 27.43
CA GLU A 711 11.01 6.87 28.50
C GLU A 711 9.58 6.65 27.96
N SER A 712 9.04 5.45 28.15
CA SER A 712 7.66 5.10 27.79
C SER A 712 6.64 5.78 28.71
N LEU A 713 5.66 6.48 28.13
CA LEU A 713 4.55 7.09 28.84
C LEU A 713 3.51 6.06 29.32
N SER A 714 3.25 5.02 28.53
CA SER A 714 2.28 3.96 28.81
C SER A 714 2.82 2.85 29.72
N GLY A 715 4.14 2.62 29.69
CA GLY A 715 4.87 1.66 30.50
C GLY A 715 5.29 2.16 31.89
N GLY A 716 5.00 3.43 32.21
CA GLY A 716 5.33 4.01 33.52
C GLY A 716 6.80 4.42 33.68
N GLY A 717 7.42 4.92 32.60
CA GLY A 717 8.81 5.37 32.57
C GLY A 717 9.82 4.26 32.24
N GLU A 718 9.37 3.13 31.68
CA GLU A 718 10.29 2.11 31.17
C GLU A 718 11.11 2.68 30.00
N ARG A 719 12.44 2.49 30.05
CA ARG A 719 13.33 2.91 28.96
C ARG A 719 13.19 1.97 27.77
N ILE A 720 12.94 2.54 26.60
CA ILE A 720 12.93 1.89 25.30
C ILE A 720 14.18 2.35 24.57
N ASP A 721 15.06 1.42 24.21
CA ASP A 721 16.22 1.73 23.38
C ASP A 721 15.80 1.89 21.91
N VAL A 722 16.32 2.92 21.27
CA VAL A 722 16.11 3.23 19.85
C VAL A 722 17.46 3.36 19.17
N GLU A 723 17.56 2.82 17.96
CA GLU A 723 18.79 2.75 17.17
C GLU A 723 18.44 2.85 15.69
N ASP A 724 19.31 3.52 14.93
CA ASP A 724 19.38 3.40 13.48
C ASP A 724 20.82 3.47 13.00
N ALA A 725 21.14 2.80 11.88
CA ALA A 725 22.51 2.67 11.40
C ALA A 725 22.62 2.58 9.88
N ASP A 726 23.76 2.97 9.34
CA ASP A 726 24.10 2.90 7.92
C ASP A 726 25.53 2.37 7.73
N PHE A 727 25.78 1.79 6.54
CA PHE A 727 27.03 1.12 6.19
C PHE A 727 27.58 1.63 4.86
N PHE A 728 28.86 2.02 4.88
CA PHE A 728 29.58 2.49 3.71
C PHE A 728 30.76 1.56 3.41
N GLU A 729 30.72 0.86 2.28
CA GLU A 729 31.85 0.10 1.75
C GLU A 729 32.73 1.02 0.86
N LEU A 730 34.05 0.79 0.80
CA LEU A 730 34.96 1.53 -0.07
C LEU A 730 36.28 0.79 -0.33
N ASN A 731 37.06 1.23 -1.33
CA ASN A 731 38.45 0.79 -1.58
C ASN A 731 38.64 -0.74 -1.76
N THR A 732 37.61 -1.52 -2.06
CA THR A 732 37.73 -2.99 -2.09
C THR A 732 38.61 -3.52 -3.23
N VAL A 733 38.88 -2.71 -4.28
CA VAL A 733 39.88 -2.99 -5.33
C VAL A 733 41.29 -3.16 -4.78
N ASP A 734 41.57 -2.68 -3.57
CA ASP A 734 42.88 -2.83 -2.92
C ASP A 734 43.13 -4.24 -2.38
N ALA A 735 42.08 -5.04 -2.17
CA ALA A 735 42.20 -6.48 -1.94
C ALA A 735 42.31 -7.31 -3.23
N ALA A 736 41.99 -6.71 -4.38
CA ALA A 736 41.86 -7.40 -5.66
C ALA A 736 43.16 -7.37 -6.51
N PRO A 737 43.35 -8.31 -7.45
CA PRO A 737 44.54 -8.34 -8.32
C PRO A 737 44.53 -7.27 -9.43
N HIS A 738 43.57 -6.35 -9.41
CA HIS A 738 43.44 -5.28 -10.41
C HIS A 738 44.51 -4.20 -10.19
N VAL A 739 45.08 -3.69 -11.27
CA VAL A 739 46.15 -2.67 -11.24
C VAL A 739 45.68 -1.29 -11.73
N ALA A 740 44.43 -1.23 -12.20
CA ALA A 740 43.78 -0.07 -12.75
C ALA A 740 42.27 -0.17 -12.53
N ASP A 741 41.58 0.94 -12.73
CA ASP A 741 40.14 1.03 -12.56
C ASP A 741 39.49 2.00 -13.57
N ILE A 742 38.17 1.88 -13.74
CA ILE A 742 37.35 2.68 -14.66
C ILE A 742 36.38 3.55 -13.84
N PHE A 743 36.48 4.85 -14.00
CA PHE A 743 35.65 5.84 -13.32
C PHE A 743 34.68 6.50 -14.31
N LEU A 744 33.51 6.89 -13.83
CA LEU A 744 32.55 7.68 -14.61
C LEU A 744 32.53 9.12 -14.13
N SER A 745 32.67 10.04 -15.08
CA SER A 745 32.67 11.48 -14.82
C SER A 745 31.56 12.17 -15.62
N LEU A 746 30.96 13.21 -15.03
CA LEU A 746 30.02 14.09 -15.70
C LEU A 746 30.63 15.50 -15.82
N ILE A 747 31.02 15.88 -17.03
CA ILE A 747 31.71 17.14 -17.32
C ILE A 747 30.92 17.86 -18.41
N ASP A 748 30.45 19.09 -18.14
CA ASP A 748 29.67 19.89 -19.09
C ASP A 748 28.51 19.11 -19.76
N ASN A 749 27.79 18.35 -18.92
CA ASN A 749 26.67 17.45 -19.26
C ASN A 749 27.05 16.32 -20.23
N ARG A 750 28.32 15.93 -20.27
CA ARG A 750 28.84 14.78 -21.02
C ARG A 750 29.40 13.74 -20.06
N HIS A 751 29.01 12.49 -20.28
CA HIS A 751 29.56 11.34 -19.58
C HIS A 751 30.92 10.98 -20.18
N VAL A 752 31.90 10.77 -19.33
CA VAL A 752 33.27 10.41 -19.72
C VAL A 752 33.70 9.23 -18.86
N ALA A 753 34.02 8.10 -19.49
CA ALA A 753 34.66 6.99 -18.79
C ALA A 753 36.17 7.22 -18.78
N GLU A 754 36.81 7.11 -17.62
CA GLU A 754 38.22 7.39 -17.42
C GLU A 754 38.92 6.17 -16.81
N VAL A 755 40.00 5.71 -17.44
CA VAL A 755 40.77 4.56 -16.95
C VAL A 755 42.06 5.06 -16.32
N PHE A 756 42.18 4.87 -15.01
CA PHE A 756 43.35 5.27 -14.23
C PHE A 756 44.04 4.06 -13.61
N GLY A 757 45.36 4.12 -13.46
CA GLY A 757 46.08 3.24 -12.55
C GLY A 757 45.80 3.62 -11.09
N LYS A 758 46.24 2.79 -10.13
CA LYS A 758 46.03 3.05 -8.70
C LYS A 758 46.62 4.39 -8.21
N THR A 759 47.55 4.99 -8.95
CA THR A 759 48.14 6.29 -8.60
C THR A 759 47.44 7.47 -9.30
N GLY A 760 46.30 7.24 -9.95
CA GLY A 760 45.59 8.27 -10.72
C GLY A 760 46.25 8.59 -12.06
N GLU A 761 47.21 7.77 -12.52
CA GLU A 761 47.86 7.97 -13.82
C GLU A 761 46.94 7.50 -14.98
N PRO A 762 46.79 8.30 -16.04
CA PRO A 762 45.93 7.95 -17.18
C PRO A 762 46.50 6.78 -17.98
N LEU A 763 45.64 5.81 -18.30
CA LEU A 763 46.00 4.66 -19.13
C LEU A 763 45.43 4.80 -20.55
N ALA A 764 46.29 5.22 -21.47
CA ALA A 764 45.95 5.40 -22.88
C ALA A 764 45.83 4.08 -23.66
N ASP A 765 45.10 4.11 -24.79
CA ASP A 765 44.93 2.99 -25.72
C ASP A 765 44.39 1.70 -25.08
N ARG A 766 43.67 1.79 -23.95
CA ARG A 766 42.99 0.67 -23.29
C ARG A 766 41.67 0.39 -23.96
N ALA A 767 41.43 -0.85 -24.37
CA ALA A 767 40.14 -1.27 -24.91
C ALA A 767 39.13 -1.43 -23.78
N VAL A 768 37.98 -0.77 -23.90
CA VAL A 768 36.87 -0.81 -22.92
C VAL A 768 35.61 -1.25 -23.66
N ARG A 769 35.00 -2.35 -23.20
CA ARG A 769 33.69 -2.77 -23.66
C ARG A 769 32.64 -1.99 -22.88
N CYS A 770 31.84 -1.20 -23.57
CA CYS A 770 30.73 -0.47 -22.99
C CYS A 770 29.42 -1.14 -23.42
N ALA A 771 28.55 -1.45 -22.46
CA ALA A 771 27.21 -1.94 -22.71
C ALA A 771 26.17 -0.94 -22.20
N PHE A 772 25.13 -0.70 -22.99
CA PHE A 772 24.12 0.31 -22.72
C PHE A 772 22.73 -0.32 -22.73
N ARG A 773 21.93 -0.03 -21.71
CA ARG A 773 20.49 -0.31 -21.70
C ARG A 773 19.73 1.00 -21.73
N HIS A 774 18.80 1.15 -22.65
CA HIS A 774 17.93 2.32 -22.73
C HIS A 774 16.65 2.08 -21.93
N ARG A 775 16.13 3.09 -21.21
CA ARG A 775 14.97 2.94 -20.30
C ARG A 775 13.72 2.32 -20.96
N ASP A 776 13.52 2.66 -22.23
CA ASP A 776 12.40 2.18 -23.05
C ASP A 776 12.57 0.74 -23.59
N PHE A 777 13.68 0.06 -23.31
CA PHE A 777 14.00 -1.25 -23.89
C PHE A 777 14.64 -2.19 -22.86
N THR A 778 14.46 -3.50 -23.05
CA THR A 778 15.08 -4.53 -22.20
C THR A 778 16.39 -5.08 -22.79
N ASP A 779 16.64 -4.86 -24.08
CA ASP A 779 17.86 -5.28 -24.77
C ASP A 779 19.08 -4.43 -24.38
N VAL A 780 20.25 -5.06 -24.33
CA VAL A 780 21.52 -4.43 -23.99
C VAL A 780 22.40 -4.34 -25.23
N PHE A 781 22.85 -3.13 -25.55
CA PHE A 781 23.73 -2.88 -26.69
C PHE A 781 25.18 -2.73 -26.26
N GLY A 782 26.07 -3.60 -26.76
CA GLY A 782 27.52 -3.53 -26.52
C GLY A 782 28.33 -2.94 -27.67
N VAL A 783 29.34 -2.12 -27.36
CA VAL A 783 30.37 -1.63 -28.29
C VAL A 783 31.72 -1.54 -27.58
N THR A 784 32.82 -1.79 -28.30
CA THR A 784 34.17 -1.62 -27.75
C THR A 784 34.77 -0.29 -28.22
N LEU A 785 35.19 0.52 -27.26
CA LEU A 785 35.86 1.80 -27.43
C LEU A 785 37.29 1.69 -26.90
N LYS A 786 38.11 2.73 -27.06
CA LYS A 786 39.40 2.82 -26.38
C LYS A 786 39.65 4.16 -25.73
N THR A 787 40.48 4.18 -24.70
CA THR A 787 40.91 5.43 -24.08
C THR A 787 41.85 6.24 -24.98
N ASP A 788 41.73 7.57 -24.89
CA ASP A 788 42.65 8.53 -25.49
C ASP A 788 43.96 8.69 -24.68
N ASP A 789 44.82 9.64 -25.07
CA ASP A 789 46.09 9.90 -24.39
C ASP A 789 45.93 10.38 -22.92
N ARG A 790 44.71 10.77 -22.52
CA ARG A 790 44.35 11.16 -21.15
C ARG A 790 43.62 10.03 -20.41
N GLY A 791 43.55 8.83 -20.98
CA GLY A 791 42.85 7.71 -20.37
C GLY A 791 41.33 7.80 -20.51
N ARG A 792 40.79 8.63 -21.41
CA ARG A 792 39.34 8.97 -21.47
C ARG A 792 38.62 8.37 -22.66
N ILE A 793 37.32 8.12 -22.48
CA ILE A 793 36.35 7.78 -23.52
C ILE A 793 35.17 8.75 -23.39
N ASP A 794 34.88 9.51 -24.46
CA ASP A 794 33.72 10.40 -24.51
C ASP A 794 32.45 9.61 -24.85
N LEU A 795 31.54 9.47 -23.88
CA LEU A 795 30.28 8.75 -24.02
C LEU A 795 29.12 9.69 -24.42
N GLY A 796 29.34 11.01 -24.41
CA GLY A 796 28.32 12.02 -24.72
C GLY A 796 27.22 12.13 -23.66
N ALA A 797 26.05 12.62 -24.05
CA ALA A 797 24.96 12.92 -23.11
C ALA A 797 24.23 11.68 -22.55
N LEU A 798 24.30 10.54 -23.26
CA LEU A 798 23.60 9.30 -22.91
C LEU A 798 22.09 9.49 -22.67
N GLU A 799 21.44 10.32 -23.49
CA GLU A 799 20.00 10.61 -23.36
C GLU A 799 19.15 9.33 -23.44
N GLY A 800 18.30 9.12 -22.42
CA GLY A 800 17.39 7.98 -22.34
C GLY A 800 18.05 6.66 -21.89
N ILE A 801 19.38 6.62 -21.77
CA ILE A 801 20.11 5.46 -21.25
C ILE A 801 19.86 5.34 -19.74
N GLU A 802 19.56 4.13 -19.31
CA GLU A 802 19.28 3.76 -17.93
C GLU A 802 20.47 3.08 -17.27
N LEU A 803 21.19 2.23 -17.99
CA LEU A 803 22.33 1.48 -17.46
C LEU A 803 23.53 1.63 -18.39
N LEU A 804 24.69 1.91 -17.80
CA LEU A 804 25.99 1.83 -18.44
C LEU A 804 26.84 0.77 -17.72
N SER A 805 27.22 -0.28 -18.43
CA SER A 805 28.19 -1.27 -17.96
C SER A 805 29.52 -1.10 -18.69
N VAL A 806 30.64 -1.17 -17.99
CA VAL A 806 31.98 -1.10 -18.60
C VAL A 806 32.89 -2.22 -18.09
N GLU A 807 33.66 -2.78 -19.02
CA GLU A 807 34.65 -3.82 -18.72
C GLU A 807 35.95 -3.54 -19.50
N SER A 808 37.09 -3.68 -18.82
CA SER A 808 38.40 -3.61 -19.46
C SER A 808 39.36 -4.61 -18.82
N ASP A 809 40.30 -5.14 -19.61
CA ASP A 809 41.30 -6.09 -19.12
C ASP A 809 42.19 -5.46 -18.04
N GLY A 810 42.36 -6.17 -16.91
CA GLY A 810 43.12 -5.70 -15.75
C GLY A 810 42.42 -4.67 -14.85
N CYS A 811 41.16 -4.32 -15.15
CA CYS A 811 40.30 -3.46 -14.33
C CYS A 811 39.09 -4.26 -13.79
N PRO A 812 38.48 -3.87 -12.67
CA PRO A 812 37.17 -4.38 -12.30
C PRO A 812 36.10 -3.88 -13.30
N GLY A 813 35.00 -4.60 -13.40
CA GLY A 813 33.83 -4.17 -14.17
C GLY A 813 32.95 -3.24 -13.34
N HIS A 814 32.30 -2.27 -13.99
CA HIS A 814 31.42 -1.30 -13.32
C HIS A 814 30.08 -1.17 -14.02
N ASP A 815 29.03 -1.01 -13.23
CA ASP A 815 27.67 -0.74 -13.66
C ASP A 815 27.18 0.57 -13.01
N TRP A 816 26.70 1.52 -13.83
CA TRP A 816 26.09 2.77 -13.35
C TRP A 816 24.64 2.88 -13.82
N THR A 817 23.73 3.08 -12.86
CA THR A 817 22.32 3.43 -13.12
C THR A 817 22.19 4.92 -13.34
N LEU A 818 21.94 5.32 -14.59
CA LEU A 818 21.94 6.73 -14.99
C LEU A 818 20.71 7.57 -14.56
N PRO A 819 19.49 7.02 -14.40
CA PRO A 819 18.33 7.78 -13.92
C PRO A 819 18.47 8.26 -12.48
N ASP A 820 19.32 7.61 -11.69
CA ASP A 820 19.70 8.09 -10.36
C ASP A 820 20.42 9.45 -10.41
N PHE A 821 20.92 9.87 -11.59
CA PHE A 821 21.46 11.21 -11.85
C PHE A 821 20.41 12.28 -12.17
N ALA A 822 19.11 11.96 -12.10
CA ALA A 822 18.03 12.94 -12.27
C ALA A 822 17.70 13.70 -10.98
N ASP A 823 17.02 14.83 -11.12
CA ASP A 823 16.42 15.55 -10.00
C ASP A 823 15.43 14.63 -9.25
N ARG A 824 15.32 14.77 -7.93
CA ARG A 824 14.42 13.96 -7.08
C ARG A 824 13.69 14.85 -6.09
N ASN A 825 12.51 14.42 -5.67
CA ASN A 825 11.74 15.10 -4.62
C ASN A 825 11.14 14.05 -3.69
N ALA A 826 11.24 14.26 -2.38
CA ALA A 826 10.37 13.59 -1.43
C ALA A 826 8.96 14.17 -1.55
N ARG A 827 7.94 13.31 -1.54
CA ARG A 827 6.55 13.71 -1.70
C ARG A 827 5.61 12.68 -1.08
N PHE A 828 4.41 13.11 -0.71
CA PHE A 828 3.32 12.22 -0.33
C PHE A 828 2.77 11.48 -1.56
N ALA A 829 2.39 10.21 -1.37
CA ALA A 829 1.66 9.42 -2.36
C ALA A 829 0.20 9.87 -2.50
N SER A 830 -0.30 10.66 -1.55
CA SER A 830 -1.63 11.27 -1.60
C SER A 830 -1.60 12.78 -1.35
N ILE A 831 -2.42 13.51 -2.11
CA ILE A 831 -2.63 14.95 -1.95
C ILE A 831 -4.11 15.22 -1.81
N HIS A 832 -4.46 15.98 -0.77
CA HIS A 832 -5.82 16.41 -0.53
C HIS A 832 -5.95 17.92 -0.74
N ALA A 833 -7.05 18.34 -1.34
CA ALA A 833 -7.34 19.75 -1.57
C ALA A 833 -8.84 20.04 -1.44
N LYS A 834 -9.18 21.31 -1.25
CA LYS A 834 -10.56 21.79 -1.43
C LYS A 834 -10.80 22.19 -2.88
N ALA A 835 -12.06 22.11 -3.30
CA ALA A 835 -12.46 22.59 -4.62
C ALA A 835 -12.09 24.07 -4.80
N GLY A 836 -11.43 24.38 -5.92
CA GLY A 836 -10.93 25.72 -6.25
C GLY A 836 -9.47 25.97 -5.90
N ASP A 837 -8.84 25.12 -5.09
CA ASP A 837 -7.40 25.23 -4.81
C ASP A 837 -6.54 24.89 -6.03
N ILE A 838 -5.35 25.47 -6.06
CA ILE A 838 -4.27 25.08 -6.96
C ILE A 838 -3.42 24.07 -6.21
N ILE A 839 -3.47 22.82 -6.66
CA ILE A 839 -2.60 21.76 -6.16
C ILE A 839 -1.21 21.96 -6.75
N ARG A 840 -0.18 21.93 -5.91
CA ARG A 840 1.21 22.11 -6.31
C ARG A 840 1.98 20.83 -6.01
N LEU A 841 2.71 20.35 -7.02
CA LEU A 841 3.53 19.16 -6.91
C LEU A 841 4.93 19.44 -7.48
N PRO A 842 6.01 19.36 -6.70
CA PRO A 842 7.37 19.45 -7.21
C PRO A 842 7.62 18.31 -8.19
N VAL A 843 8.18 18.61 -9.36
CA VAL A 843 8.58 17.61 -10.34
C VAL A 843 10.02 17.85 -10.76
N ALA A 844 10.72 16.74 -10.98
CA ALA A 844 12.14 16.63 -11.28
C ALA A 844 12.60 17.24 -12.63
N ARG A 845 11.91 18.26 -13.16
CA ARG A 845 12.27 18.92 -14.42
C ARG A 845 12.34 20.43 -14.27
N GLY A 846 13.52 20.98 -14.52
CA GLY A 846 13.73 22.41 -14.69
C GLY A 846 13.28 22.89 -16.07
N GLY A 847 12.13 23.57 -16.14
CA GLY A 847 11.72 24.37 -17.31
C GLY A 847 10.94 23.64 -18.41
N GLY A 848 10.02 24.37 -19.06
CA GLY A 848 9.15 23.87 -20.14
C GLY A 848 7.67 23.73 -19.73
N ALA A 849 6.78 23.59 -20.71
CA ALA A 849 5.38 23.26 -20.46
C ALA A 849 5.25 21.76 -20.17
N ALA A 850 4.29 21.38 -19.32
CA ALA A 850 3.93 19.98 -19.13
C ALA A 850 3.53 19.39 -20.49
N LYS A 851 3.92 18.13 -20.74
CA LYS A 851 3.55 17.42 -21.96
C LYS A 851 2.82 16.11 -21.62
N PRO A 852 1.94 15.61 -22.50
CA PRO A 852 1.27 14.32 -22.29
C PRO A 852 2.24 13.11 -22.15
N GLU A 853 3.46 13.22 -22.67
CA GLU A 853 4.53 12.21 -22.52
C GLU A 853 5.14 12.16 -21.12
N ASP A 854 4.88 13.16 -20.28
CA ASP A 854 5.49 13.27 -18.94
C ASP A 854 4.57 12.76 -17.83
N LEU A 855 3.25 12.88 -18.04
CA LEU A 855 2.25 12.56 -17.03
C LEU A 855 0.88 12.24 -17.63
N VAL A 856 0.03 11.62 -16.84
CA VAL A 856 -1.40 11.47 -17.11
C VAL A 856 -2.20 11.77 -15.84
N LEU A 857 -3.31 12.49 -15.97
CA LEU A 857 -4.20 12.84 -14.85
C LEU A 857 -5.61 12.31 -15.14
N LEU A 858 -6.04 11.29 -14.39
CA LEU A 858 -7.31 10.59 -14.63
C LEU A 858 -8.27 10.78 -13.46
N GLU A 859 -9.52 11.12 -13.76
CA GLU A 859 -10.59 11.06 -12.76
C GLU A 859 -10.99 9.60 -12.51
N THR A 860 -11.14 9.25 -11.23
CA THR A 860 -11.53 7.92 -10.77
C THR A 860 -12.91 7.93 -10.11
N ARG A 861 -13.73 6.93 -10.43
CA ARG A 861 -15.04 6.70 -9.78
C ARG A 861 -15.21 5.23 -9.48
N GLY A 862 -15.34 4.87 -8.21
CA GLY A 862 -15.42 3.47 -7.80
C GLY A 862 -14.21 2.63 -8.25
N GLY A 863 -13.02 3.25 -8.30
CA GLY A 863 -11.79 2.61 -8.79
C GLY A 863 -11.60 2.61 -10.32
N GLU A 864 -12.56 3.14 -11.08
CA GLU A 864 -12.51 3.13 -12.55
C GLU A 864 -12.12 4.49 -13.13
N PHE A 865 -11.30 4.50 -14.20
CA PHE A 865 -11.01 5.72 -14.96
C PHE A 865 -12.23 6.18 -15.77
N VAL A 866 -12.59 7.46 -15.65
CA VAL A 866 -13.78 8.05 -16.31
C VAL A 866 -13.50 9.28 -17.16
N ALA A 867 -12.42 10.01 -16.90
CA ALA A 867 -12.04 11.18 -17.70
C ALA A 867 -10.54 11.47 -17.58
N GLU A 868 -9.98 12.09 -18.60
CA GLU A 868 -8.59 12.57 -18.65
C GLU A 868 -8.59 14.10 -18.49
N HIS A 869 -7.68 14.63 -17.67
CA HIS A 869 -7.65 16.04 -17.25
C HIS A 869 -6.27 16.70 -17.43
N PHE A 870 -5.40 16.20 -18.31
CA PHE A 870 -4.07 16.77 -18.59
C PHE A 870 -4.12 18.27 -18.88
N GLY A 871 -5.16 18.74 -19.57
CA GLY A 871 -5.37 20.15 -19.89
C GLY A 871 -5.54 21.08 -18.68
N LYS A 872 -5.68 20.54 -17.45
CA LYS A 872 -5.73 21.29 -16.20
C LYS A 872 -4.36 21.44 -15.51
N THR A 873 -3.31 20.92 -16.13
CA THR A 873 -1.96 20.94 -15.58
C THR A 873 -1.12 22.05 -16.21
N THR A 874 -0.22 22.65 -15.43
CA THR A 874 0.74 23.63 -15.92
C THR A 874 2.05 23.45 -15.16
N LEU A 875 3.17 23.37 -15.88
CA LEU A 875 4.51 23.26 -15.27
C LEU A 875 5.19 24.62 -15.26
N ARG A 876 5.63 25.07 -14.08
CA ARG A 876 6.39 26.33 -13.90
C ARG A 876 7.45 26.13 -12.83
N ASP A 877 8.68 26.54 -13.09
CA ASP A 877 9.79 26.51 -12.13
C ASP A 877 9.98 25.14 -11.41
N GLY A 878 9.72 24.03 -12.11
CA GLY A 878 9.80 22.69 -11.54
C GLY A 878 8.64 22.31 -10.61
N VAL A 879 7.52 23.04 -10.66
CA VAL A 879 6.29 22.73 -9.93
C VAL A 879 5.16 22.51 -10.94
N LEU A 880 4.52 21.34 -10.86
CA LEU A 880 3.29 21.03 -11.54
C LEU A 880 2.12 21.63 -10.76
N GLU A 881 1.47 22.63 -11.34
CA GLU A 881 0.24 23.23 -10.83
C GLU A 881 -0.97 22.56 -11.50
N ILE A 882 -1.93 22.11 -10.69
CA ILE A 882 -3.19 21.52 -11.15
C ILE A 882 -4.32 22.37 -10.59
N ALA A 883 -5.12 22.96 -11.48
CA ALA A 883 -6.17 23.91 -11.12
C ALA A 883 -7.54 23.50 -11.68
N GLY A 884 -8.61 23.89 -10.99
CA GLY A 884 -9.98 23.70 -11.48
C GLY A 884 -10.44 22.24 -11.51
N LEU A 885 -9.91 21.39 -10.63
CA LEU A 885 -10.48 20.07 -10.37
C LEU A 885 -11.84 20.21 -9.66
N ALA A 886 -12.83 19.46 -10.13
CA ALA A 886 -14.11 19.35 -9.45
C ALA A 886 -13.97 18.43 -8.22
N PRO A 887 -14.88 18.51 -7.24
CA PRO A 887 -14.87 17.54 -6.14
C PRO A 887 -14.94 16.10 -6.65
N GLY A 888 -14.03 15.25 -6.19
CA GLY A 888 -13.83 13.90 -6.70
C GLY A 888 -12.46 13.33 -6.36
N ASP A 889 -12.17 12.16 -6.92
CA ASP A 889 -10.88 11.47 -6.78
C ASP A 889 -10.22 11.39 -8.15
N TYR A 890 -8.89 11.50 -8.15
CA TYR A 890 -8.06 11.52 -9.34
C TYR A 890 -6.77 10.73 -9.09
N GLU A 891 -6.22 10.15 -10.14
CA GLU A 891 -4.89 9.55 -10.17
C GLU A 891 -4.00 10.36 -11.10
N LEU A 892 -2.88 10.87 -10.59
CA LEU A 892 -1.79 11.42 -11.36
C LEU A 892 -0.69 10.37 -11.47
N PHE A 893 -0.29 10.01 -12.68
CA PHE A 893 0.88 9.17 -12.90
C PHE A 893 1.99 9.98 -13.57
N LEU A 894 3.15 10.05 -12.93
CA LEU A 894 4.35 10.68 -13.47
C LEU A 894 5.20 9.62 -14.18
N ARG A 895 5.30 9.70 -15.50
CA ARG A 895 5.93 8.67 -16.34
C ARG A 895 7.45 8.60 -16.15
N GLY A 896 8.08 9.75 -15.91
CA GLY A 896 9.53 9.87 -15.68
C GLY A 896 10.02 9.02 -14.50
N PRO A 897 9.52 9.26 -13.28
CA PRO A 897 9.87 8.47 -12.09
C PRO A 897 9.04 7.19 -11.93
N GLY A 898 7.95 7.01 -12.71
CA GLY A 898 7.07 5.85 -12.57
C GLY A 898 6.15 5.90 -11.34
N GLU A 899 5.86 7.10 -10.83
CA GLU A 899 5.13 7.30 -9.57
C GLU A 899 3.63 7.53 -9.78
N LYS A 900 2.80 6.95 -8.91
CA LYS A 900 1.35 7.17 -8.84
C LYS A 900 1.01 8.03 -7.62
N ILE A 901 0.22 9.07 -7.82
CA ILE A 901 -0.19 10.01 -6.79
C ILE A 901 -1.71 10.11 -6.80
N ALA A 902 -2.34 9.81 -5.66
CA ALA A 902 -3.78 10.00 -5.50
C ALA A 902 -4.08 11.45 -5.15
N ILE A 903 -5.00 12.07 -5.87
CA ILE A 903 -5.46 13.43 -5.61
C ILE A 903 -6.93 13.36 -5.22
N ARG A 904 -7.28 13.86 -4.03
CA ARG A 904 -8.67 13.92 -3.55
C ARG A 904 -9.09 15.37 -3.35
N VAL A 905 -10.21 15.75 -3.96
CA VAL A 905 -10.74 17.11 -3.91
C VAL A 905 -12.13 17.08 -3.30
N THR A 906 -12.40 17.88 -2.26
CA THR A 906 -13.72 17.91 -1.61
C THR A 906 -14.34 19.30 -1.62
N GLU A 907 -15.67 19.38 -1.66
CA GLU A 907 -16.41 20.61 -1.40
C GLU A 907 -16.41 20.89 0.11
N ALA A 908 -15.43 21.67 0.58
CA ALA A 908 -15.27 22.01 1.99
C ALA A 908 -16.37 22.97 2.45
N LEU A 909 -17.15 22.56 3.45
CA LEU A 909 -18.12 23.41 4.14
C LEU A 909 -17.52 24.15 5.34
N ALA A 910 -16.46 23.58 5.93
CA ALA A 910 -15.72 24.15 7.03
C ALA A 910 -14.26 23.65 6.99
N GLU A 911 -13.38 24.36 7.67
CA GLU A 911 -12.00 23.96 7.91
C GLU A 911 -11.74 23.92 9.42
N GLN A 912 -11.23 22.80 9.93
CA GLN A 912 -10.88 22.64 11.34
C GLN A 912 -9.64 21.77 11.46
N SER A 913 -8.65 22.20 12.26
CA SER A 913 -7.45 21.40 12.59
C SER A 913 -6.73 20.81 11.37
N GLY A 914 -6.61 21.57 10.26
CA GLY A 914 -5.97 21.10 9.03
C GLY A 914 -6.84 20.20 8.14
N TYR A 915 -8.09 19.95 8.49
CA TYR A 915 -9.03 19.17 7.67
C TYR A 915 -10.00 20.07 6.90
N ALA A 916 -10.17 19.79 5.62
CA ALA A 916 -11.32 20.22 4.83
C ALA A 916 -12.52 19.31 5.11
N LEU A 917 -13.55 19.87 5.72
CA LEU A 917 -14.73 19.14 6.19
C LEU A 917 -15.90 19.30 5.21
N SER A 918 -16.32 18.21 4.58
CA SER A 918 -17.49 18.21 3.68
C SER A 918 -18.70 17.54 4.33
N ARG A 919 -19.78 17.40 3.56
CA ARG A 919 -20.96 16.62 3.98
C ARG A 919 -20.70 15.14 4.14
N PHE A 920 -19.71 14.58 3.43
CA PHE A 920 -19.57 13.14 3.26
C PHE A 920 -18.20 12.59 3.63
N ARG A 921 -17.17 13.43 3.56
CA ARG A 921 -15.81 13.08 3.92
C ARG A 921 -15.03 14.25 4.50
N ASN A 922 -14.02 13.95 5.29
CA ASN A 922 -13.06 14.93 5.79
C ASN A 922 -11.69 14.57 5.22
N LEU A 923 -11.02 15.55 4.62
CA LEU A 923 -9.70 15.36 4.01
C LEU A 923 -8.68 16.20 4.78
N GLU A 924 -7.65 15.56 5.31
CA GLU A 924 -6.51 16.26 5.91
C GLU A 924 -5.69 16.94 4.82
N ILE A 925 -5.55 18.27 4.88
CA ILE A 925 -4.70 19.03 3.96
C ILE A 925 -3.33 19.18 4.62
N LYS A 926 -2.32 18.53 4.05
CA LYS A 926 -0.91 18.72 4.41
C LYS A 926 -0.17 19.38 3.26
N ASN A 927 0.86 20.15 3.62
CA ASN A 927 1.86 20.69 2.71
C ASN A 927 1.31 21.32 1.41
N ALA A 928 0.55 22.41 1.56
CA ALA A 928 -0.05 23.10 0.41
C ALA A 928 0.96 23.88 -0.46
N ALA A 929 2.20 24.07 0.01
CA ALA A 929 3.22 24.87 -0.64
C ALA A 929 4.60 24.17 -0.51
N PRO A 930 4.84 23.13 -1.32
CA PRO A 930 5.99 22.26 -1.12
C PRO A 930 7.31 22.93 -1.50
N LEU A 931 8.38 22.62 -0.77
CA LEU A 931 9.74 23.09 -1.05
C LEU A 931 10.21 22.59 -2.42
N GLN A 932 10.82 23.48 -3.20
CA GLN A 932 11.39 23.09 -4.50
C GLN A 932 12.64 23.89 -4.85
N ILE A 933 13.64 23.25 -5.47
CA ILE A 933 14.76 23.96 -6.10
C ILE A 933 14.29 24.45 -7.47
N ALA A 934 14.00 25.75 -7.59
CA ALA A 934 13.48 26.36 -8.80
C ALA A 934 14.53 26.36 -9.92
N SER A 935 15.75 26.80 -9.58
CA SER A 935 16.86 26.97 -10.53
C SER A 935 18.20 26.95 -9.83
N ILE A 936 19.22 26.46 -10.52
CA ILE A 936 20.63 26.58 -10.13
C ILE A 936 21.35 27.31 -11.26
N ASP A 937 21.72 28.56 -11.03
CA ASP A 937 22.48 29.38 -11.98
C ASP A 937 23.97 29.23 -11.72
N THR A 938 24.70 28.76 -12.73
CA THR A 938 26.16 28.52 -12.70
C THR A 938 26.97 29.66 -13.33
N GLY A 939 26.32 30.78 -13.69
CA GLY A 939 26.95 31.92 -14.34
C GLY A 939 27.83 32.79 -13.43
N GLY A 940 29.01 33.20 -13.94
CA GLY A 940 29.95 34.08 -13.24
C GLY A 940 30.82 33.36 -12.18
N ASP A 941 31.17 34.08 -11.12
CA ASP A 941 32.07 33.60 -10.04
C ASP A 941 31.32 32.92 -8.87
N ALA A 942 30.00 32.70 -9.00
CA ALA A 942 29.17 32.13 -7.94
C ALA A 942 28.08 31.21 -8.50
N LEU A 943 27.73 30.20 -7.71
CA LEU A 943 26.57 29.35 -7.87
C LEU A 943 25.39 29.99 -7.12
N ARG A 944 24.28 30.26 -7.81
CA ARG A 944 23.05 30.79 -7.19
C ARG A 944 21.92 29.77 -7.25
N ILE A 945 21.50 29.30 -6.08
CA ILE A 945 20.42 28.32 -5.91
C ILE A 945 19.18 29.09 -5.46
N ARG A 946 18.10 29.04 -6.25
CA ARG A 946 16.81 29.66 -5.90
C ARG A 946 15.82 28.59 -5.46
N LEU A 947 15.29 28.73 -4.26
CA LEU A 947 14.26 27.87 -3.69
C LEU A 947 12.88 28.51 -3.85
N LEU A 948 11.85 27.69 -3.98
CA LEU A 948 10.44 28.07 -3.79
C LEU A 948 9.98 27.56 -2.44
N ASN A 949 9.14 28.34 -1.77
CA ASN A 949 8.51 27.99 -0.49
C ASN A 949 9.49 27.67 0.65
N ALA A 950 10.72 28.18 0.61
CA ALA A 950 11.66 28.03 1.71
C ALA A 950 11.14 28.69 3.00
N GLY A 951 11.14 27.93 4.08
CA GLY A 951 10.76 28.37 5.42
C GLY A 951 11.97 28.52 6.37
N PRO A 952 11.74 28.91 7.65
CA PRO A 952 12.81 29.07 8.64
C PRO A 952 13.60 27.79 8.96
N ARG A 953 12.97 26.64 8.71
CA ARG A 953 13.52 25.29 8.93
C ARG A 953 14.25 24.74 7.72
N THR A 954 14.14 25.39 6.57
CA THR A 954 14.79 24.93 5.34
C THR A 954 16.30 24.96 5.50
N ARG A 955 16.96 23.85 5.16
CA ARG A 955 18.40 23.72 5.07
C ARG A 955 18.77 23.27 3.67
N VAL A 956 19.91 23.75 3.18
CA VAL A 956 20.50 23.26 1.94
C VAL A 956 21.85 22.63 2.22
N HIS A 957 22.03 21.45 1.65
CA HIS A 957 23.26 20.70 1.65
C HIS A 957 23.82 20.69 0.23
N LEU A 958 25.12 20.91 0.11
CA LEU A 958 25.83 20.92 -1.15
C LEU A 958 27.08 20.06 -1.04
N ALA A 959 27.27 19.16 -2.00
CA ALA A 959 28.47 18.34 -2.13
C ALA A 959 29.01 18.45 -3.55
N ALA A 960 30.33 18.59 -3.69
CA ALA A 960 30.98 18.68 -5.00
C ALA A 960 32.02 17.55 -5.16
N ALA A 961 31.75 16.64 -6.10
CA ALA A 961 32.57 15.46 -6.41
C ALA A 961 33.23 15.58 -7.80
N ARG A 962 34.31 14.83 -8.04
CA ARG A 962 34.97 14.72 -9.34
C ARG A 962 34.30 13.64 -10.18
N PHE A 963 34.07 12.48 -9.57
CA PHE A 963 33.38 11.37 -10.22
C PHE A 963 31.89 11.44 -9.94
N VAL A 964 31.16 10.63 -10.69
CA VAL A 964 29.79 10.32 -10.39
C VAL A 964 29.74 9.72 -8.96
N PRO A 965 29.10 10.39 -7.99
CA PRO A 965 29.22 10.04 -6.59
C PRO A 965 28.48 8.74 -6.25
N GLU A 966 29.14 7.87 -5.51
CA GLU A 966 28.60 6.60 -4.97
C GLU A 966 27.62 6.84 -3.82
N PHE A 967 27.93 7.81 -2.96
CA PHE A 967 27.08 8.23 -1.83
C PHE A 967 26.42 9.55 -2.15
N ASP A 968 25.11 9.64 -1.89
CA ASP A 968 24.27 10.69 -2.44
C ASP A 968 23.52 11.44 -1.32
N LEU A 969 23.49 12.77 -1.40
CA LEU A 969 22.86 13.62 -0.37
C LEU A 969 21.40 13.25 -0.05
N MET A 970 20.65 12.63 -0.97
CA MET A 970 19.26 12.21 -0.73
C MET A 970 19.10 11.23 0.41
N SER A 971 20.16 10.61 0.94
CA SER A 971 20.08 9.87 2.20
C SER A 971 19.61 10.75 3.37
N LEU A 972 19.79 12.08 3.28
CA LEU A 972 19.23 13.06 4.22
C LEU A 972 17.83 13.56 3.83
N GLY A 973 17.27 13.12 2.70
CA GLY A 973 16.13 13.74 2.02
C GLY A 973 14.77 13.11 2.33
N GLU A 974 14.66 12.16 3.24
CA GLU A 974 13.37 11.56 3.54
C GLU A 974 12.47 12.49 4.38
N PRO A 975 11.14 12.51 4.12
CA PRO A 975 10.21 13.38 4.83
C PRO A 975 9.97 12.87 6.25
N ALA A 976 9.66 13.77 7.20
CA ALA A 976 9.37 13.39 8.58
C ALA A 976 7.87 13.16 8.86
N SER A 977 6.97 13.39 7.90
CA SER A 977 5.51 13.31 8.11
C SER A 977 4.87 12.06 7.49
N SER A 978 3.81 11.57 8.13
CA SER A 978 2.90 10.55 7.63
C SER A 978 2.01 11.04 6.46
N GLU A 979 1.49 10.09 5.69
CA GLU A 979 0.52 10.34 4.61
C GLU A 979 -0.75 11.06 5.11
N PRO A 980 -1.33 11.99 4.34
CA PRO A 980 -2.61 12.62 4.66
C PRO A 980 -3.76 11.64 4.86
N VAL A 981 -4.59 11.86 5.89
CA VAL A 981 -5.73 10.99 6.21
C VAL A 981 -7.03 11.43 5.51
N ALA A 982 -7.81 10.46 5.02
CA ALA A 982 -9.18 10.68 4.57
C ALA A 982 -10.19 9.94 5.46
N VAL A 983 -11.27 10.61 5.85
CA VAL A 983 -12.30 10.05 6.73
C VAL A 983 -13.64 10.07 6.02
N SER A 984 -14.29 8.91 5.87
CA SER A 984 -15.66 8.82 5.36
C SER A 984 -16.67 8.96 6.50
N ARG A 985 -17.67 9.83 6.33
CA ARG A 985 -18.66 10.13 7.38
C ARG A 985 -19.74 9.05 7.48
N ALA A 986 -19.94 8.56 8.70
CA ALA A 986 -21.10 7.74 9.05
C ALA A 986 -22.38 8.57 9.06
N SER A 987 -23.51 7.94 8.76
CA SER A 987 -24.84 8.52 8.98
C SER A 987 -25.52 7.87 10.18
N SER A 988 -26.48 8.58 10.76
CA SER A 988 -27.45 8.05 11.72
C SER A 988 -28.81 8.09 11.04
N GLU A 989 -29.21 6.99 10.38
CA GLU A 989 -30.54 6.89 9.77
C GLU A 989 -31.57 6.47 10.83
N SER A 990 -32.78 7.02 10.72
CA SER A 990 -33.96 6.58 11.42
C SER A 990 -34.46 5.26 10.80
N LEU A 991 -34.92 4.35 11.66
CA LEU A 991 -35.30 2.98 11.27
C LEU A 991 -36.80 2.78 11.47
N PHE A 992 -37.44 2.06 10.56
CA PHE A 992 -38.88 1.82 10.59
C PHE A 992 -39.17 0.32 10.45
N VAL A 993 -39.94 -0.24 11.38
CA VAL A 993 -40.44 -1.62 11.34
C VAL A 993 -41.95 -1.60 11.47
N SER A 994 -42.64 -2.25 10.54
CA SER A 994 -44.11 -2.25 10.48
C SER A 994 -44.69 -3.62 10.84
N GLY A 995 -45.81 -3.62 11.57
CA GLY A 995 -46.78 -4.72 11.56
C GLY A 995 -46.35 -5.98 12.32
N ARG A 996 -45.68 -5.83 13.46
CA ARG A 996 -45.32 -6.91 14.39
C ARG A 996 -46.54 -7.35 15.20
N ASP A 997 -46.65 -8.65 15.48
CA ASP A 997 -47.67 -9.17 16.39
C ASP A 997 -47.28 -8.93 17.85
N ILE A 998 -48.23 -8.47 18.66
CA ILE A 998 -48.05 -8.26 20.09
C ILE A 998 -48.42 -9.56 20.81
N GLY A 999 -47.59 -10.00 21.77
CA GLY A 999 -47.86 -11.20 22.56
C GLY A 999 -49.17 -11.12 23.34
N GLU A 1000 -49.81 -12.27 23.56
CA GLU A 1000 -51.15 -12.35 24.16
C GLU A 1000 -51.23 -11.72 25.56
N GLU A 1001 -50.15 -11.78 26.35
CA GLU A 1001 -50.08 -11.13 27.67
C GLU A 1001 -50.07 -9.60 27.58
N HIS A 1002 -49.29 -9.03 26.66
CA HIS A 1002 -49.21 -7.58 26.50
C HIS A 1002 -50.53 -7.04 25.90
N ARG A 1003 -51.16 -7.80 25.00
CA ARG A 1003 -52.51 -7.53 24.50
C ARG A 1003 -53.53 -7.55 25.65
N TYR A 1004 -53.50 -8.57 26.50
CA TYR A 1004 -54.36 -8.69 27.68
C TYR A 1004 -54.22 -7.51 28.65
N ILE A 1005 -52.99 -7.07 28.94
CA ILE A 1005 -52.72 -5.92 29.82
C ILE A 1005 -53.34 -4.63 29.25
N LEU A 1006 -53.14 -4.36 27.96
CA LEU A 1006 -53.69 -3.17 27.29
C LEU A 1006 -55.23 -3.19 27.24
N GLU A 1007 -55.83 -4.33 26.91
CA GLU A 1007 -57.28 -4.51 26.89
C GLU A 1007 -57.89 -4.34 28.29
N ARG A 1008 -57.25 -4.88 29.33
CA ARG A 1008 -57.69 -4.75 30.74
C ARG A 1008 -57.47 -3.35 31.31
N ARG A 1009 -56.45 -2.61 30.86
CA ARG A 1009 -56.23 -1.19 31.23
C ARG A 1009 -57.39 -0.31 30.73
N ASN A 1010 -57.87 -0.57 29.51
CA ASN A 1010 -58.89 0.23 28.83
C ASN A 1010 -60.33 -0.24 29.11
N ALA A 1011 -60.52 -1.36 29.83
CA ALA A 1011 -61.83 -1.82 30.26
C ALA A 1011 -62.45 -0.86 31.30
N ARG A 1012 -63.76 -0.59 31.19
CA ARG A 1012 -64.51 0.19 32.20
C ARG A 1012 -64.45 -0.52 33.56
N LYS A 1013 -63.83 0.14 34.55
CA LYS A 1013 -63.69 -0.40 35.91
C LYS A 1013 -64.81 0.11 36.81
N PHE A 1014 -65.46 -0.80 37.56
CA PHE A 1014 -66.40 -0.48 38.63
C PHE A 1014 -65.66 -0.43 39.98
N PRO A 1015 -66.02 0.48 40.91
CA PRO A 1015 -65.30 0.65 42.17
C PRO A 1015 -65.62 -0.47 43.18
N GLY A 1016 -64.57 -1.12 43.70
CA GLY A 1016 -64.65 -2.09 44.79
C GLY A 1016 -63.30 -2.23 45.47
N LEU A 1017 -63.25 -1.93 46.76
CA LEU A 1017 -62.08 -1.78 47.61
C LEU A 1017 -61.93 -3.04 48.49
N MET A 1018 -60.91 -3.88 48.27
CA MET A 1018 -60.59 -5.01 49.16
C MET A 1018 -59.11 -5.38 49.04
N LEU A 1019 -58.21 -4.68 49.75
CA LEU A 1019 -56.95 -5.27 50.22
C LEU A 1019 -56.49 -4.61 51.54
N PRO A 1020 -56.16 -5.39 52.59
CA PRO A 1020 -55.38 -4.96 53.74
C PRO A 1020 -53.87 -4.94 53.44
N ARG A 1021 -53.10 -4.19 54.24
CA ARG A 1021 -51.67 -3.88 54.07
C ARG A 1021 -50.69 -5.03 54.42
N ALA A 1022 -49.49 -4.89 53.86
CA ALA A 1022 -48.33 -5.78 53.91
C ALA A 1022 -47.56 -5.83 55.25
N GLY A 1023 -46.85 -6.94 55.46
CA GLY A 1023 -45.79 -7.14 56.47
C GLY A 1023 -44.56 -7.84 55.86
N LEU A 1024 -43.38 -7.61 56.45
CA LEU A 1024 -42.04 -7.87 55.90
C LEU A 1024 -41.36 -9.19 56.36
N LEU A 1025 -40.51 -9.69 55.44
CA LEU A 1025 -39.21 -10.42 55.56
C LEU A 1025 -39.13 -11.96 55.80
N LEU A 1026 -38.54 -12.61 54.76
CA LEU A 1026 -37.42 -13.59 54.69
C LEU A 1026 -37.55 -15.09 55.07
N ASN A 1027 -37.41 -15.91 54.00
CA ASN A 1027 -36.62 -17.16 53.83
C ASN A 1027 -37.19 -18.57 54.22
N PRO A 1028 -36.72 -19.67 53.58
CA PRO A 1028 -37.53 -20.54 52.70
C PRO A 1028 -37.69 -21.99 53.20
N TRP A 1029 -38.64 -22.76 52.62
CA TRP A 1029 -38.51 -24.20 52.34
C TRP A 1029 -39.59 -24.68 51.33
N ALA A 1030 -39.15 -25.52 50.39
CA ALA A 1030 -39.98 -26.16 49.37
C ALA A 1030 -40.58 -27.45 49.91
N ILE A 1031 -41.90 -27.63 49.74
CA ILE A 1031 -42.58 -28.92 49.90
C ILE A 1031 -43.71 -29.00 48.85
N GLU A 1032 -43.44 -29.81 47.82
CA GLU A 1032 -44.35 -30.40 46.81
C GLU A 1032 -44.85 -29.63 45.58
N GLU A 1033 -44.90 -30.39 44.48
CA GLU A 1033 -45.22 -30.01 43.11
C GLU A 1033 -46.70 -29.63 42.95
N THR A 1034 -46.93 -28.43 42.44
CA THR A 1034 -48.22 -28.03 41.85
C THR A 1034 -48.07 -28.10 40.33
N ARG A 1035 -48.80 -29.01 39.67
CA ARG A 1035 -48.97 -28.94 38.20
C ARG A 1035 -50.07 -27.95 37.90
N THR A 1036 -49.67 -26.72 37.62
CA THR A 1036 -50.48 -25.75 36.90
C THR A 1036 -50.39 -26.10 35.42
N ALA A 1037 -51.52 -26.32 34.75
CA ALA A 1037 -51.54 -26.21 33.30
C ALA A 1037 -51.42 -24.70 33.01
N THR A 1038 -50.21 -24.27 32.70
CA THR A 1038 -49.96 -22.97 32.07
C THR A 1038 -50.49 -23.10 30.64
N ASP A 1039 -51.51 -22.33 30.28
CA ASP A 1039 -51.66 -21.99 28.87
C ASP A 1039 -50.40 -21.20 28.50
N GLU A 1040 -49.58 -21.76 27.61
CA GLU A 1040 -48.49 -21.01 27.00
C GLU A 1040 -49.13 -19.98 26.07
N ALA A 1041 -49.30 -18.77 26.60
CA ALA A 1041 -49.66 -17.61 25.81
C ALA A 1041 -48.70 -17.53 24.62
N ALA A 1042 -49.25 -17.37 23.41
CA ALA A 1042 -48.41 -17.27 22.23
C ALA A 1042 -47.45 -16.07 22.38
N ALA A 1043 -46.15 -16.35 22.38
CA ALA A 1043 -45.13 -15.31 22.40
C ALA A 1043 -45.33 -14.41 21.18
N GLY A 1044 -45.36 -13.09 21.39
CA GLY A 1044 -45.32 -12.14 20.29
C GLY A 1044 -44.02 -12.29 19.51
N THR A 1045 -44.00 -11.83 18.26
CA THR A 1045 -42.75 -11.75 17.49
C THR A 1045 -41.84 -10.70 18.13
N GLU A 1046 -40.54 -10.93 18.26
CA GLU A 1046 -39.60 -9.88 18.70
C GLU A 1046 -39.32 -8.91 17.54
N TYR A 1047 -38.84 -7.71 17.85
CA TYR A 1047 -38.36 -6.82 16.79
C TYR A 1047 -37.00 -7.33 16.30
N ASP A 1048 -36.94 -7.76 15.05
CA ASP A 1048 -35.67 -8.09 14.42
C ASP A 1048 -34.77 -6.85 14.33
N ARG A 1049 -33.46 -7.10 14.47
CA ARG A 1049 -32.44 -6.09 14.24
C ARG A 1049 -32.39 -5.75 12.76
N GLN A 1050 -32.57 -4.47 12.41
CA GLN A 1050 -32.27 -4.02 11.05
C GLN A 1050 -30.75 -3.92 10.86
N ALA A 1051 -30.26 -4.21 9.66
CA ALA A 1051 -28.82 -4.13 9.38
C ALA A 1051 -28.29 -2.74 9.78
N ASP A 1052 -27.23 -2.71 10.60
CA ASP A 1052 -26.69 -1.46 11.12
C ASP A 1052 -26.28 -0.52 9.97
N ALA A 1053 -26.51 0.78 10.16
CA ALA A 1053 -25.93 1.79 9.29
C ALA A 1053 -24.40 1.63 9.29
N LYS A 1054 -23.77 1.84 8.13
CA LYS A 1054 -22.31 1.68 7.98
C LYS A 1054 -21.58 2.54 9.03
N LYS A 1055 -20.65 1.91 9.75
CA LYS A 1055 -19.69 2.61 10.63
C LYS A 1055 -18.90 3.65 9.83
N SER A 1056 -18.43 4.67 10.54
CA SER A 1056 -17.45 5.62 10.01
C SER A 1056 -16.22 4.81 9.60
N GLN A 1057 -15.72 5.06 8.40
CA GLN A 1057 -14.52 4.38 7.91
C GLN A 1057 -13.43 5.42 7.80
N ARG A 1058 -12.44 5.29 8.68
CA ARG A 1058 -11.20 6.03 8.60
C ARG A 1058 -10.24 5.22 7.74
N GLY A 1059 -9.87 5.77 6.60
CA GLY A 1059 -8.90 5.15 5.71
C GLY A 1059 -7.74 6.11 5.54
N ALA A 1060 -6.57 5.74 6.06
CA ALA A 1060 -5.38 6.06 5.29
C ALA A 1060 -5.54 5.38 3.93
N MET A 1061 -5.04 5.98 2.85
CA MET A 1061 -4.80 5.14 1.68
C MET A 1061 -3.79 4.09 2.16
N GLU A 1062 -4.10 2.79 2.02
CA GLU A 1062 -3.03 1.80 2.09
C GLU A 1062 -1.97 2.34 1.14
N LYS A 1063 -0.78 2.67 1.67
CA LYS A 1063 0.39 2.84 0.81
C LYS A 1063 0.29 1.67 -0.16
N PRO A 1064 0.24 1.88 -1.50
CA PRO A 1064 0.35 0.74 -2.41
C PRO A 1064 1.53 -0.04 -1.86
N ALA A 1065 1.30 -1.30 -1.47
CA ALA A 1065 2.25 -2.08 -0.68
C ALA A 1065 3.62 -1.71 -1.22
N ALA A 1066 4.45 -1.05 -0.39
CA ALA A 1066 5.81 -0.76 -0.80
C ALA A 1066 6.27 -2.07 -1.43
N ALA A 1067 6.70 -2.02 -2.70
CA ALA A 1067 7.25 -3.20 -3.34
C ALA A 1067 8.09 -3.86 -2.25
N PRO A 1068 7.76 -5.12 -1.86
CA PRO A 1068 8.29 -5.73 -0.63
C PRO A 1068 9.76 -5.35 -0.60
N PRO A 1069 10.23 -4.66 0.47
CA PRO A 1069 11.48 -3.89 0.44
C PRO A 1069 12.41 -4.69 -0.42
N GLU A 1070 12.72 -4.18 -1.62
CA GLU A 1070 13.50 -4.97 -2.56
C GLU A 1070 14.65 -5.49 -1.72
N PRO A 1071 14.80 -6.82 -1.58
CA PRO A 1071 15.72 -7.40 -0.60
C PRO A 1071 17.00 -6.61 -0.75
N HIS A 1072 17.40 -5.87 0.30
CA HIS A 1072 18.36 -4.74 0.26
C HIS A 1072 19.12 -4.79 -1.06
N PRO A 1073 18.83 -3.89 -2.03
CA PRO A 1073 19.17 -4.07 -3.45
C PRO A 1073 20.49 -4.79 -3.50
N ALA A 1074 20.45 -6.08 -3.90
CA ALA A 1074 21.51 -7.05 -3.61
C ALA A 1074 22.84 -6.33 -3.57
N ALA A 1075 23.39 -6.15 -2.35
CA ALA A 1075 24.46 -5.18 -2.01
C ALA A 1075 24.96 -4.41 -3.23
N ALA A 1076 24.64 -3.10 -3.32
CA ALA A 1076 25.18 -2.19 -4.35
C ALA A 1076 26.55 -2.72 -4.79
N PRO A 1077 26.76 -3.04 -6.09
CA PRO A 1077 27.89 -3.84 -6.53
C PRO A 1077 29.13 -3.34 -5.79
N PRO A 1078 29.84 -4.22 -5.04
CA PRO A 1078 30.76 -3.81 -4.00
C PRO A 1078 31.60 -2.66 -4.52
N THR A 1079 31.64 -1.54 -3.79
CA THR A 1079 32.35 -0.34 -4.23
C THR A 1079 33.82 -0.71 -4.39
N PHE A 1080 34.20 -1.01 -5.63
CA PHE A 1080 35.53 -1.46 -5.97
C PHE A 1080 36.50 -0.30 -5.86
N SER A 1081 36.13 0.87 -6.35
CA SER A 1081 37.10 1.92 -6.65
C SER A 1081 37.78 2.52 -5.43
N SER A 1082 39.09 2.78 -5.59
CA SER A 1082 39.90 3.52 -4.63
C SER A 1082 40.12 4.95 -5.13
N TYR A 1083 39.70 5.94 -4.33
CA TYR A 1083 39.85 7.37 -4.64
C TYR A 1083 41.07 7.98 -3.96
N ASP A 1084 41.92 7.12 -3.37
CA ASP A 1084 43.05 7.54 -2.57
C ASP A 1084 44.04 8.36 -3.38
N PHE A 1085 44.07 8.31 -4.71
CA PHE A 1085 44.93 9.17 -5.52
C PHE A 1085 44.46 10.64 -5.58
N LEU A 1086 43.28 11.00 -5.07
CA LEU A 1086 42.86 12.41 -5.01
C LEU A 1086 43.69 13.19 -3.99
N ALA A 1087 44.19 14.37 -4.37
CA ALA A 1087 45.03 15.18 -3.48
C ALA A 1087 44.23 15.99 -2.44
N LYS A 1088 42.94 16.18 -2.67
CA LYS A 1088 42.04 17.01 -1.84
C LYS A 1088 40.73 16.28 -1.60
N ALA A 1089 40.17 16.42 -0.41
CA ALA A 1089 38.81 15.98 -0.12
C ALA A 1089 37.78 16.81 -0.90
N ALA A 1090 36.62 16.23 -1.18
CA ALA A 1090 35.52 16.93 -1.84
C ALA A 1090 34.97 18.08 -0.97
N PRO A 1091 34.74 19.29 -1.53
CA PRO A 1091 34.07 20.37 -0.80
C PRO A 1091 32.61 20.02 -0.50
N ILE A 1092 32.23 20.17 0.76
CA ILE A 1092 30.85 19.97 1.23
C ILE A 1092 30.44 21.17 2.08
N ALA A 1093 29.19 21.57 1.97
CA ALA A 1093 28.56 22.52 2.88
C ALA A 1093 27.21 21.96 3.34
N TYR A 1094 27.11 21.64 4.62
CA TYR A 1094 25.85 21.28 5.26
C TYR A 1094 25.19 22.49 5.91
N ASN A 1095 23.88 22.44 6.09
CA ASN A 1095 23.11 23.41 6.86
C ASN A 1095 23.16 24.85 6.33
N LEU A 1096 23.27 25.05 5.01
CA LEU A 1096 23.19 26.38 4.42
C LEU A 1096 21.77 26.96 4.57
N LEU A 1097 21.72 28.24 4.94
CA LEU A 1097 20.47 28.98 5.10
C LEU A 1097 20.16 29.79 3.85
N PRO A 1098 18.93 29.72 3.31
CA PRO A 1098 18.48 30.66 2.29
C PRO A 1098 18.34 32.07 2.87
N ASP A 1099 18.51 33.09 2.02
CA ASP A 1099 18.19 34.47 2.36
C ASP A 1099 16.67 34.73 2.37
N GLU A 1100 16.26 35.98 2.65
CA GLU A 1100 14.84 36.38 2.69
C GLU A 1100 14.08 36.15 1.38
N ASN A 1101 14.78 35.98 0.25
CA ASN A 1101 14.19 35.70 -1.06
C ASN A 1101 14.27 34.21 -1.45
N GLY A 1102 14.71 33.33 -0.53
CA GLY A 1102 14.89 31.92 -0.81
C GLY A 1102 16.15 31.62 -1.63
N VAL A 1103 17.15 32.50 -1.65
CA VAL A 1103 18.35 32.35 -2.49
C VAL A 1103 19.56 31.98 -1.64
N ILE A 1104 20.37 31.05 -2.15
CA ILE A 1104 21.67 30.68 -1.61
C ILE A 1104 22.74 30.99 -2.64
N THR A 1105 23.82 31.64 -2.20
CA THR A 1105 24.97 31.97 -3.05
C THR A 1105 26.22 31.29 -2.52
N VAL A 1106 26.82 30.42 -3.32
CA VAL A 1106 28.09 29.73 -3.01
C VAL A 1106 29.14 30.22 -4.01
N LYS A 1107 30.35 30.59 -3.56
CA LYS A 1107 31.38 31.02 -4.50
C LYS A 1107 31.87 29.82 -5.30
N ARG A 1108 32.08 30.00 -6.59
CA ARG A 1108 32.55 28.91 -7.47
C ARG A 1108 33.93 28.40 -7.04
N ALA A 1109 34.78 29.28 -6.50
CA ALA A 1109 36.09 28.90 -5.97
C ALA A 1109 36.01 27.94 -4.77
N ASP A 1110 34.91 27.96 -4.00
CA ASP A 1110 34.73 27.08 -2.83
C ASP A 1110 34.42 25.63 -3.25
N LEU A 1111 34.01 25.42 -4.52
CA LEU A 1111 33.79 24.09 -5.12
C LEU A 1111 35.09 23.44 -5.62
N GLY A 1112 36.22 24.15 -5.55
CA GLY A 1112 37.53 23.62 -5.90
C GLY A 1112 37.66 23.19 -7.36
N ASP A 1113 38.28 22.02 -7.57
CA ASP A 1113 38.51 21.39 -8.88
C ASP A 1113 37.44 20.34 -9.23
N ARG A 1114 36.29 20.35 -8.55
CA ARG A 1114 35.21 19.37 -8.70
C ARG A 1114 34.21 19.79 -9.77
N THR A 1115 33.65 18.82 -10.48
CA THR A 1115 32.80 19.06 -11.67
C THR A 1115 31.36 18.59 -11.47
N HIS A 1116 31.10 17.68 -10.54
CA HIS A 1116 29.77 17.20 -10.22
C HIS A 1116 29.28 17.88 -8.94
N VAL A 1117 28.16 18.60 -8.98
CA VAL A 1117 27.60 19.26 -7.78
C VAL A 1117 26.22 18.71 -7.49
N GLN A 1118 26.04 18.22 -6.27
CA GLN A 1118 24.77 17.84 -5.71
C GLN A 1118 24.24 18.98 -4.83
N VAL A 1119 22.95 19.28 -4.95
CA VAL A 1119 22.24 20.23 -4.09
C VAL A 1119 20.99 19.55 -3.56
N LEU A 1120 20.89 19.45 -2.25
CA LEU A 1120 19.71 18.97 -1.55
C LEU A 1120 19.14 20.13 -0.71
N ALA A 1121 17.88 20.46 -0.91
CA ALA A 1121 17.12 21.31 -0.01
C ALA A 1121 16.13 20.45 0.78
N VAL A 1122 16.09 20.61 2.10
CA VAL A 1122 15.21 19.86 3.00
C VAL A 1122 14.52 20.79 3.98
N ASP A 1123 13.30 20.43 4.37
CA ASP A 1123 12.62 20.91 5.57
C ASP A 1123 11.88 19.76 6.26
N ASP A 1124 10.98 20.05 7.20
CA ASP A 1124 10.29 19.04 8.01
C ASP A 1124 9.44 18.07 7.15
N ASP A 1125 8.87 18.55 6.04
CA ASP A 1125 7.90 17.79 5.22
C ASP A 1125 8.43 17.43 3.82
N ASP A 1126 9.41 18.17 3.30
CA ASP A 1126 9.87 18.07 1.92
C ASP A 1126 11.38 17.90 1.76
N ALA A 1127 11.74 17.32 0.61
CA ALA A 1127 13.08 17.38 0.08
C ALA A 1127 13.06 17.61 -1.43
N ALA A 1128 14.00 18.43 -1.90
CA ALA A 1128 14.23 18.70 -3.31
C ALA A 1128 15.70 18.55 -3.62
N PHE A 1129 16.02 17.70 -4.58
CA PHE A 1129 17.38 17.34 -4.94
C PHE A 1129 17.64 17.58 -6.42
N ARG A 1130 18.79 18.18 -6.70
CA ARG A 1130 19.27 18.46 -8.04
C ARG A 1130 20.74 18.16 -8.17
N ARG A 1131 21.12 17.73 -9.37
CA ARG A 1131 22.52 17.57 -9.77
C ARG A 1131 22.81 18.52 -10.92
N ILE A 1132 24.00 19.12 -10.91
CA ILE A 1132 24.50 19.89 -12.05
C ILE A 1132 25.93 19.46 -12.35
N SER A 1133 26.34 19.68 -13.59
CA SER A 1133 27.74 19.55 -13.98
C SER A 1133 28.34 20.92 -14.24
N LEU A 1134 29.62 21.07 -13.89
CA LEU A 1134 30.43 22.24 -14.16
C LEU A 1134 31.45 21.90 -15.27
N PRO A 1135 31.92 22.91 -16.00
CA PRO A 1135 33.08 22.78 -16.87
C PRO A 1135 34.31 22.29 -16.11
N GLU A 1136 35.16 21.53 -16.81
CA GLU A 1136 36.44 21.06 -16.26
C GLU A 1136 37.33 22.27 -15.87
N PRO A 1137 37.99 22.25 -14.70
CA PRO A 1137 38.96 23.28 -14.33
C PRO A 1137 40.16 23.29 -15.27
N GLU A 1138 40.75 24.46 -15.53
CA GLU A 1138 41.86 24.62 -16.49
C GLU A 1138 43.08 23.72 -16.20
N ASN A 1139 43.35 23.44 -14.92
CA ASN A 1139 44.48 22.61 -14.49
C ASN A 1139 44.11 21.14 -14.23
N GLY A 1140 42.88 20.73 -14.54
CA GLY A 1140 42.34 19.43 -14.17
C GLY A 1140 42.22 19.24 -12.65
N VAL A 1141 41.99 18.00 -12.23
CA VAL A 1141 41.94 17.63 -10.80
C VAL A 1141 43.31 17.31 -10.26
N ALA A 1142 43.61 17.83 -9.08
CA ALA A 1142 44.85 17.54 -8.38
C ALA A 1142 44.88 16.10 -7.87
N VAL A 1143 45.85 15.33 -8.35
CA VAL A 1143 46.15 13.96 -7.91
C VAL A 1143 47.40 13.92 -7.03
N ARG A 1144 47.48 12.95 -6.12
CA ARG A 1144 48.64 12.66 -5.27
C ARG A 1144 49.25 11.33 -5.68
N ASP A 1145 50.58 11.30 -5.72
CA ASP A 1145 51.34 10.08 -5.99
C ASP A 1145 51.25 9.12 -4.78
N LEU A 1146 50.70 7.93 -5.02
CA LEU A 1146 50.54 6.86 -4.02
C LEU A 1146 51.74 5.90 -3.97
N ARG A 1147 52.71 6.04 -4.87
CA ARG A 1147 53.93 5.24 -4.80
C ARG A 1147 54.72 5.60 -3.54
N LEU A 1148 55.47 4.63 -3.03
CA LEU A 1148 56.40 4.86 -1.92
C LEU A 1148 57.40 5.95 -2.32
N THR A 1149 57.35 7.10 -1.65
CA THR A 1149 58.23 8.25 -1.92
C THR A 1149 59.71 7.89 -1.76
N GLN A 1150 60.01 6.95 -0.85
CA GLN A 1150 61.31 6.31 -0.72
C GLN A 1150 61.16 4.81 -0.94
N ASN A 1151 61.67 4.32 -2.07
CA ASN A 1151 61.74 2.88 -2.30
C ASN A 1151 62.61 2.23 -1.24
N LEU A 1152 62.14 1.12 -0.67
CA LEU A 1152 63.00 0.22 0.07
C LEU A 1152 64.13 -0.22 -0.87
N ASP A 1153 65.38 -0.01 -0.44
CA ASP A 1153 66.55 -0.43 -1.20
C ASP A 1153 66.47 -1.95 -1.41
N PRO A 1154 66.28 -2.44 -2.66
CA PRO A 1154 66.09 -3.87 -2.91
C PRO A 1154 67.32 -4.71 -2.53
N GLN A 1155 68.47 -4.07 -2.27
CA GLN A 1155 69.69 -4.71 -1.78
C GLN A 1155 69.77 -4.81 -0.24
N LYS A 1156 68.80 -4.24 0.49
CA LYS A 1156 68.76 -4.27 1.97
C LYS A 1156 67.59 -5.12 2.44
N HIS A 1157 67.80 -5.76 3.58
CA HIS A 1157 66.74 -6.46 4.30
C HIS A 1157 66.07 -5.49 5.27
N PHE A 1158 64.75 -5.34 5.13
CA PHE A 1158 63.93 -4.55 6.05
C PHE A 1158 63.11 -5.50 6.94
N SER A 1159 62.83 -5.05 8.16
CA SER A 1159 61.98 -5.76 9.11
C SER A 1159 60.99 -4.77 9.70
N GLN A 1160 59.70 -5.10 9.73
CA GLN A 1160 58.70 -4.34 10.47
C GLN A 1160 59.07 -4.35 11.96
N ARG A 1161 58.93 -3.21 12.64
CA ARG A 1161 59.19 -3.08 14.08
C ARG A 1161 58.03 -2.36 14.74
N GLN A 1162 57.31 -3.07 15.62
CA GLN A 1162 56.33 -2.46 16.50
C GLN A 1162 57.05 -1.79 17.68
N LYS A 1163 56.72 -0.52 17.97
CA LYS A 1163 57.35 0.24 19.05
C LYS A 1163 56.30 1.04 19.82
N VAL A 1164 56.24 0.82 21.14
CA VAL A 1164 55.44 1.65 22.05
C VAL A 1164 56.28 2.85 22.49
N THR A 1165 55.74 4.06 22.34
CA THR A 1165 56.39 5.30 22.79
C THR A 1165 55.43 6.04 23.72
N VAL A 1166 55.83 6.24 24.98
CA VAL A 1166 55.06 7.02 25.96
C VAL A 1166 55.46 8.48 25.83
N LEU A 1167 54.50 9.37 25.55
CA LEU A 1167 54.71 10.82 25.46
C LEU A 1167 54.17 11.52 26.70
N ARG A 1168 54.97 12.40 27.31
CA ARG A 1168 54.53 13.30 28.38
C ARG A 1168 53.97 14.61 27.80
N GLU A 1169 53.23 15.35 28.62
CA GLU A 1169 52.68 16.66 28.23
C GLU A 1169 53.78 17.59 27.67
N GLY A 1170 53.62 18.01 26.40
CA GLY A 1170 54.58 18.86 25.69
C GLY A 1170 55.67 18.12 24.88
N GLU A 1171 55.78 16.79 24.97
CA GLU A 1171 56.69 15.98 24.14
C GLU A 1171 56.05 15.65 22.77
N SER A 1172 56.86 15.60 21.71
CA SER A 1172 56.41 15.26 20.36
C SER A 1172 57.17 14.05 19.80
N LEU A 1173 56.46 13.11 19.18
CA LEU A 1173 57.05 12.03 18.38
C LEU A 1173 57.07 12.43 16.91
N THR A 1174 58.25 12.37 16.27
CA THR A 1174 58.38 12.58 14.82
C THR A 1174 58.57 11.25 14.12
N LEU A 1175 57.62 10.88 13.27
CA LEU A 1175 57.72 9.72 12.38
C LEU A 1175 58.30 10.18 11.04
N ALA A 1176 59.39 9.54 10.60
CA ALA A 1176 60.10 9.93 9.38
C ALA A 1176 59.32 9.60 8.10
N ASP A 1177 58.48 8.57 8.15
CA ASP A 1177 57.55 8.19 7.08
C ASP A 1177 56.21 7.78 7.69
N LEU A 1178 55.25 8.70 7.68
CA LEU A 1178 53.90 8.46 8.21
C LEU A 1178 53.12 7.45 7.35
N ARG A 1179 53.43 7.32 6.05
CA ARG A 1179 52.68 6.46 5.11
C ARG A 1179 53.06 4.98 5.22
N GLY A 1180 54.28 4.70 5.68
CA GLY A 1180 54.76 3.34 5.95
C GLY A 1180 54.70 2.92 7.42
N SER A 1181 54.08 3.72 8.29
CA SER A 1181 54.05 3.48 9.74
C SER A 1181 52.61 3.49 10.27
N GLU A 1182 52.16 2.39 10.85
CA GLU A 1182 50.91 2.33 11.62
C GLU A 1182 51.10 2.99 12.99
N LEU A 1183 50.13 3.81 13.40
CA LEU A 1183 50.14 4.55 14.66
C LEU A 1183 48.79 4.41 15.36
N GLU A 1184 48.81 3.81 16.55
CA GLU A 1184 47.69 3.78 17.48
C GLU A 1184 48.04 4.64 18.71
N THR A 1185 47.14 5.54 19.12
CA THR A 1185 47.35 6.41 20.27
C THR A 1185 46.39 6.06 21.40
N TYR A 1186 46.93 5.73 22.58
CA TYR A 1186 46.15 5.55 23.80
C TYR A 1186 46.36 6.75 24.73
N ASP A 1187 45.43 7.69 24.70
CA ASP A 1187 45.51 8.97 25.43
C ASP A 1187 44.61 9.02 26.68
N THR A 1188 43.75 8.02 26.88
CA THR A 1188 42.89 7.89 28.06
C THR A 1188 42.98 6.50 28.71
N VAL A 1189 42.56 6.40 29.98
CA VAL A 1189 42.45 5.09 30.66
C VAL A 1189 41.39 4.22 29.97
N ALA A 1190 40.35 4.83 29.40
CA ALA A 1190 39.33 4.15 28.61
C ALA A 1190 39.92 3.49 27.36
N SER A 1191 40.73 4.22 26.57
CA SER A 1191 41.35 3.66 25.36
C SER A 1191 42.27 2.48 25.65
N VAL A 1192 43.00 2.52 26.78
CA VAL A 1192 43.84 1.39 27.22
C VAL A 1192 42.99 0.19 27.66
N PHE A 1193 41.87 0.43 28.37
CA PHE A 1193 40.96 -0.62 28.81
C PHE A 1193 40.31 -1.34 27.61
N THR A 1194 39.83 -0.60 26.61
CA THR A 1194 39.25 -1.14 25.39
C THR A 1194 40.26 -2.01 24.62
N ALA A 1195 41.52 -1.55 24.49
CA ALA A 1195 42.57 -2.33 23.85
C ALA A 1195 42.87 -3.65 24.58
N LEU A 1196 42.86 -3.64 25.92
CA LEU A 1196 43.06 -4.85 26.72
C LEU A 1196 41.86 -5.81 26.61
N ALA A 1197 40.63 -5.28 26.53
CA ALA A 1197 39.43 -6.08 26.37
C ALA A 1197 39.37 -6.74 24.99
N ALA A 1198 39.78 -6.03 23.93
CA ALA A 1198 39.87 -6.57 22.58
C ALA A 1198 40.95 -7.66 22.44
N ALA A 1199 42.07 -7.54 23.17
CA ALA A 1199 43.15 -8.55 23.15
C ALA A 1199 42.76 -9.87 23.86
N ARG A 1200 41.69 -9.88 24.66
CA ARG A 1200 41.21 -11.06 25.39
C ARG A 1200 39.71 -10.94 25.68
N GLU A 1201 38.90 -11.58 24.84
CA GLU A 1201 37.45 -11.71 25.06
C GLU A 1201 37.17 -12.47 26.36
N ASP A 1202 36.87 -11.73 27.42
CA ASP A 1202 36.53 -12.24 28.73
C ASP A 1202 35.35 -11.40 29.26
N GLU A 1203 34.16 -12.00 29.29
CA GLU A 1203 32.92 -11.35 29.74
C GLU A 1203 33.05 -10.79 31.17
N VAL A 1204 33.90 -11.39 32.01
CA VAL A 1204 34.15 -10.91 33.37
C VAL A 1204 34.98 -9.64 33.33
N PHE A 1205 36.01 -9.57 32.48
CA PHE A 1205 36.83 -8.36 32.29
C PHE A 1205 36.02 -7.21 31.69
N ALA A 1206 35.20 -7.47 30.67
CA ALA A 1206 34.32 -6.48 30.06
C ALA A 1206 33.35 -5.83 31.09
N GLY A 1207 32.90 -6.61 32.08
CA GLY A 1207 32.08 -6.14 33.19
C GLY A 1207 32.74 -5.06 34.08
N PHE A 1208 34.06 -4.88 34.03
CA PHE A 1208 34.79 -3.84 34.79
C PHE A 1208 34.97 -2.51 34.03
N GLY A 1209 34.34 -2.32 32.87
CA GLY A 1209 34.45 -1.09 32.07
C GLY A 1209 34.12 0.20 32.82
N PHE A 1210 33.32 0.12 33.90
CA PHE A 1210 33.01 1.24 34.78
C PHE A 1210 34.23 1.87 35.47
N LEU A 1211 35.37 1.17 35.53
CA LEU A 1211 36.62 1.70 36.09
C LEU A 1211 37.16 2.90 35.28
N THR A 1212 36.88 2.95 33.98
CA THR A 1212 37.36 3.99 33.06
C THR A 1212 36.77 5.38 33.37
N THR A 1213 35.61 5.43 34.03
CA THR A 1213 34.91 6.65 34.45
C THR A 1213 34.78 6.76 35.98
N TRP A 1214 35.49 5.92 36.73
CA TRP A 1214 35.40 5.87 38.20
C TRP A 1214 35.49 7.23 38.91
N PRO A 1215 36.40 8.17 38.54
CA PRO A 1215 36.50 9.46 39.23
C PRO A 1215 35.22 10.31 39.15
N THR A 1216 34.45 10.20 38.06
CA THR A 1216 33.28 11.03 37.78
C THR A 1216 31.97 10.47 38.36
N LEU A 1217 31.98 9.22 38.84
CA LEU A 1217 30.80 8.60 39.46
C LEU A 1217 30.50 9.16 40.86
N ASP A 1218 29.22 9.29 41.19
CA ASP A 1218 28.79 9.72 42.52
C ASP A 1218 29.01 8.64 43.61
N ALA A 1219 28.89 9.03 44.87
CA ALA A 1219 29.19 8.14 45.99
C ALA A 1219 28.14 7.01 46.19
N ALA A 1220 26.94 7.11 45.61
CA ALA A 1220 25.94 6.06 45.68
C ALA A 1220 26.23 4.99 44.63
N ARG A 1221 26.48 5.41 43.39
CA ARG A 1221 26.82 4.54 42.25
C ARG A 1221 28.16 3.84 42.44
N LYS A 1222 29.17 4.50 43.01
CA LYS A 1222 30.44 3.86 43.40
C LYS A 1222 30.25 2.72 44.39
N ARG A 1223 29.36 2.86 45.37
CA ARG A 1223 29.08 1.82 46.38
C ARG A 1223 28.30 0.64 45.80
N GLU A 1224 27.36 0.93 44.90
CA GLU A 1224 26.60 -0.10 44.18
C GLU A 1224 27.52 -0.94 43.28
N LEU A 1225 28.38 -0.30 42.47
CA LEU A 1225 29.35 -0.98 41.60
C LEU A 1225 30.41 -1.75 42.41
N TYR A 1226 30.90 -1.18 43.51
CA TYR A 1226 31.79 -1.88 44.43
C TYR A 1226 31.14 -3.14 45.05
N SER A 1227 29.85 -3.06 45.40
CA SER A 1227 29.10 -4.21 45.93
C SER A 1227 28.80 -5.27 44.86
N LYS A 1228 28.68 -4.89 43.59
CA LYS A 1228 28.31 -5.78 42.49
C LYS A 1228 29.50 -6.56 41.91
N TYR A 1229 30.70 -5.96 41.87
CA TYR A 1229 31.88 -6.53 41.19
C TYR A 1229 33.01 -6.96 42.13
N ALA A 1230 32.72 -7.11 43.43
CA ALA A 1230 33.65 -7.36 44.54
C ALA A 1230 34.95 -8.11 44.16
N CYS A 1231 36.05 -7.38 44.07
CA CYS A 1231 37.38 -7.84 43.71
C CYS A 1231 38.42 -7.18 44.62
N HIS A 1232 39.57 -7.81 44.84
CA HIS A 1232 40.58 -7.37 45.80
C HIS A 1232 41.49 -6.22 45.32
N GLU A 1233 41.30 -5.75 44.08
CA GLU A 1233 42.09 -4.67 43.48
C GLU A 1233 41.29 -3.38 43.20
N LEU A 1234 40.02 -3.32 43.64
CA LEU A 1234 39.14 -2.15 43.70
C LEU A 1234 38.97 -1.72 45.15
#